data_AF-A0A9E2BW03-F1
#
_entry.id   AF-A0A9E2BW03-F1
#
_cell.length_a   1.000
_cell.length_b   1.000
_cell.length_c   1.000
_cell.angle_alpha   90.00
_cell.angle_beta   90.00
_cell.angle_gamma   90.00
#
_symmetry.space_group_name_H-M   'P 1'
#
loop_
_entity.id
_entity.type
_entity.pdbx_description
1 polymer ?
#
loop_
_entity_poly.entity_id
_entity_poly.type
_entity_poly.pdbx_seq_one_letter_code
_entity_poly.pdbx_strand_id
1 'polypeptide(L)'
;MQRLPIFLTFAVLLASIIASAQTIIPGGPVSGLWTQSGSPYLIEGEIWIEDGQLLELDPGVKVEFQDYYRLRCEGQLVAEGTPTDSIFFTVTDTSICWDGIDFVDLNTNQMDSSRLSNCLFLYGKASRRIEEVNFRNGGALHLRNSSKVTINHCYFAFNETADIDGLDGIDGAGSYSSGQPGQDGSPGWDAISGDGGAIFCLNSDPIISYSTFFDNHTGHAEGGDGGDGGFHSGLLGVFNLYGGDGANGGNAISGNGGAICLVGSSPTITCNIFEQNQVGWATAGDGGHGGSAQCSFSPNNYSAGGDAGDGGDATSGNGGAIYAENSNLYLYNNLFVENIVGFGFGGYAGSGGSASAMGAGASCYGGDGGDGGDGRIGEGAALYLYLSCDASINNCTFSGNELKIGLGGGGGVGGTISFAGGLAGSDGIPGISYTAALLIYNTNLIQMANSIVWENDTPVISNYLTASYCCMDTLFSGIGNFTSDPIFTETVFGSHFLSQVEAGQNIQSPCVDTGCPDSMLVMGSTRTDGFSDQGITDLGFHYEMSDPQPTLMVIPSEIHFHGEVGSLNPPSQEVLVSNYGIGEFTYTVSNEAECLAIFPPFGGPVPPTDTLSVFIDIGGLVAGSYQESFSIIGWGAAGSPVVVPVHLDLDGPILFVNPDTLEFTAVYGGQMPLSQTIEIRNQGIGMLNLTVEDTAYWSIINPVQLQVVEVGYITVMADQEGLEIGSYSSEALIVDEFAANSPDTVVIILNVVEQFTLSGSLSGTLQGGIEYQVIDDIEIEPLDSLVIQPGASLLFAGDYEFKVFGYLNASGTINDSIYFAPIDSLEASFTIRIEGIAADSSLLEYCNITDSEYHGLFIDEANPSIRHCNISNNGYGGIYIYESDNVLIEDCQINHNSSLNYYYDSGGGIFLERADIVIRNCVLIENTPDQLGGAITCYGSDALIENCIIQDNHAGEEGGGISVYSGAAPLIYGTVIWSNESNISGGGVHIFSSGHPTIDKCTFIQNQANSGSGIFIEDGSSAIIRNTIFSENYGSGCIRISEQISPITYCDFYEIETIFSGSIPPNLGILSQTNANGDSCDVYNNIFMDPLFYATSGDSAWRLTANSPCIDAGDPLSPFDPDSTIADMGAYYFHHELGLTQERQIEIPDEFCLLPAYPNPFNPATTIRFGLPTASEVSLVIYNIRGEKVADLVNGYRLAGYHEVTWEAGGLASGMYVCRIQAGEFNAIRKVILVK
;
A
#
# COMPACT_ATOMS: atom_id res chain seq x y z
N MET A 1 41.16 -35.07 44.70
CA MET A 1 42.48 -34.43 44.77
C MET A 1 42.46 -33.28 43.76
N GLN A 2 42.60 -32.02 44.24
CA GLN A 2 43.05 -30.79 43.55
C GLN A 2 42.40 -30.43 42.18
N ARG A 3 41.75 -29.27 41.91
CA ARG A 3 41.71 -27.91 42.51
C ARG A 3 40.36 -27.19 42.21
N LEU A 4 40.14 -26.07 42.92
CA LEU A 4 38.99 -25.15 43.06
C LEU A 4 38.98 -24.01 41.96
N PRO A 5 38.07 -22.99 41.95
CA PRO A 5 36.82 -22.85 41.16
C PRO A 5 36.70 -21.55 40.30
N ILE A 6 35.71 -21.43 39.41
CA ILE A 6 35.23 -20.14 38.87
C ILE A 6 33.68 -20.16 38.79
N PHE A 7 33.06 -19.15 39.41
CA PHE A 7 31.64 -18.79 39.35
C PHE A 7 31.35 -18.03 38.03
N LEU A 8 30.32 -18.41 37.26
CA LEU A 8 29.22 -17.53 36.79
C LEU A 8 28.23 -18.27 35.88
N THR A 9 26.93 -18.04 36.13
CA THR A 9 25.74 -18.03 35.24
C THR A 9 25.18 -19.31 34.59
N PHE A 10 23.91 -19.53 34.96
CA PHE A 10 22.79 -20.24 34.33
C PHE A 10 22.67 -20.08 32.80
N ALA A 11 21.91 -21.01 32.20
CA ALA A 11 21.32 -21.05 30.85
C ALA A 11 22.15 -21.67 29.70
N VAL A 12 22.04 -22.99 29.53
CA VAL A 12 22.16 -23.67 28.21
C VAL A 12 21.28 -24.93 28.22
N LEU A 13 20.05 -24.84 27.69
CA LEU A 13 19.37 -25.88 26.90
C LEU A 13 17.97 -25.37 26.48
N LEU A 14 17.98 -24.37 25.60
CA LEU A 14 16.86 -23.88 24.80
C LEU A 14 17.47 -23.07 23.65
N ALA A 15 17.57 -23.66 22.46
CA ALA A 15 17.77 -22.98 21.17
C ALA A 15 17.87 -24.02 20.03
N SER A 16 16.79 -24.26 19.32
CA SER A 16 16.75 -24.18 17.85
C SER A 16 15.33 -23.85 17.40
N ILE A 17 14.76 -22.81 18.02
CA ILE A 17 13.89 -21.90 17.29
C ILE A 17 14.87 -21.12 16.41
N ILE A 18 14.92 -21.37 15.11
CA ILE A 18 15.56 -20.40 14.21
C ILE A 18 14.50 -19.33 13.99
N ALA A 19 14.44 -18.41 14.95
CA ALA A 19 14.01 -17.05 14.66
C ALA A 19 14.96 -16.54 13.56
N SER A 20 14.41 -16.06 12.44
CA SER A 20 15.16 -15.07 11.64
C SER A 20 15.38 -13.89 12.59
N ALA A 21 16.61 -13.75 13.06
CA ALA A 21 16.99 -12.62 13.88
C ALA A 21 17.14 -11.43 12.93
N GLN A 22 16.23 -10.46 13.06
CA GLN A 22 16.45 -9.13 12.49
C GLN A 22 17.77 -8.59 13.08
N THR A 23 18.72 -8.22 12.22
CA THR A 23 20.01 -7.68 12.65
C THR A 23 19.99 -6.16 12.52
N ILE A 24 19.98 -5.46 13.66
CA ILE A 24 20.03 -3.99 13.69
C ILE A 24 21.48 -3.52 13.54
N ILE A 25 21.74 -2.63 12.58
CA ILE A 25 23.03 -2.00 12.34
C ILE A 25 22.92 -0.51 12.70
N PRO A 26 23.37 -0.09 13.90
CA PRO A 26 23.46 1.33 14.25
C PRO A 26 24.60 1.96 13.43
N GLY A 27 24.39 3.17 12.90
CA GLY A 27 25.33 3.84 11.99
C GLY A 27 26.79 3.82 12.44
N GLY A 28 27.73 3.62 11.51
CA GLY A 28 29.15 3.40 11.79
C GLY A 28 29.91 2.59 10.73
N PRO A 29 31.19 2.28 10.97
CA PRO A 29 31.99 1.46 10.07
C PRO A 29 31.48 0.00 10.05
N VAL A 30 31.38 -0.59 8.85
CA VAL A 30 30.95 -1.99 8.63
C VAL A 30 31.98 -2.78 7.83
N SER A 31 32.17 -4.05 8.20
CA SER A 31 33.02 -5.01 7.48
C SER A 31 32.69 -6.45 7.89
N GLY A 32 33.22 -7.43 7.16
CA GLY A 32 33.01 -8.85 7.42
C GLY A 32 31.96 -9.50 6.51
N LEU A 33 31.41 -10.63 6.97
CA LEU A 33 30.42 -11.42 6.23
C LEU A 33 29.02 -11.19 6.79
N TRP A 34 28.08 -10.79 5.94
CA TRP A 34 26.66 -10.76 6.21
C TRP A 34 26.02 -12.02 5.63
N THR A 35 25.29 -12.76 6.48
CA THR A 35 24.77 -14.09 6.13
C THR A 35 23.26 -14.06 6.01
N GLN A 36 22.69 -14.98 5.25
CA GLN A 36 21.23 -15.12 5.13
C GLN A 36 20.54 -15.29 6.49
N SER A 37 21.20 -15.94 7.46
CA SER A 37 20.66 -16.14 8.82
C SER A 37 20.51 -14.86 9.65
N GLY A 38 21.27 -13.81 9.32
CA GLY A 38 21.17 -12.49 9.95
C GLY A 38 20.26 -11.52 9.19
N SER A 39 19.66 -11.96 8.09
CA SER A 39 18.76 -11.16 7.29
C SER A 39 17.35 -11.12 7.90
N PRO A 40 16.65 -9.97 7.89
CA PRO A 40 17.06 -8.68 7.30
C PRO A 40 18.04 -7.90 8.18
N TYR A 41 18.96 -7.18 7.53
CA TYR A 41 19.85 -6.20 8.15
C TYR A 41 19.19 -4.82 8.11
N LEU A 42 18.73 -4.32 9.27
CA LEU A 42 18.04 -3.04 9.41
C LEU A 42 19.07 -1.93 9.68
N ILE A 43 19.21 -0.98 8.76
CA ILE A 43 20.19 0.11 8.84
C ILE A 43 19.53 1.32 9.50
N GLU A 44 19.92 1.62 10.75
CA GLU A 44 19.40 2.72 11.58
C GLU A 44 20.33 3.95 11.63
N GLY A 45 21.36 3.98 10.80
CA GLY A 45 22.24 5.13 10.63
C GLY A 45 23.16 4.97 9.42
N GLU A 46 23.82 6.06 9.01
CA GLU A 46 24.80 6.00 7.91
C GLU A 46 25.92 5.00 8.21
N ILE A 47 26.25 4.17 7.23
CA ILE A 47 27.28 3.12 7.36
C ILE A 47 28.39 3.34 6.33
N TRP A 48 29.61 2.92 6.65
CA TRP A 48 30.72 2.99 5.71
C TRP A 48 31.67 1.81 5.77
N ILE A 49 32.16 1.38 4.62
CA ILE A 49 33.23 0.38 4.49
C ILE A 49 34.54 1.16 4.41
N GLU A 50 35.38 1.07 5.45
CA GLU A 50 36.66 1.76 5.52
C GLU A 50 37.66 1.23 4.47
N ASP A 51 38.60 2.08 4.04
CA ASP A 51 39.72 1.69 3.15
C ASP A 51 40.43 0.42 3.66
N GLY A 52 40.64 -0.54 2.75
CA GLY A 52 41.22 -1.84 3.05
C GLY A 52 40.32 -2.85 3.77
N GLN A 53 39.05 -2.51 4.10
CA GLN A 53 38.07 -3.45 4.63
C GLN A 53 37.20 -4.05 3.52
N LEU A 54 36.72 -5.27 3.75
CA LEU A 54 35.79 -5.99 2.88
C LEU A 54 34.46 -6.17 3.60
N LEU A 55 33.36 -5.83 2.94
CA LEU A 55 32.03 -6.27 3.29
C LEU A 55 31.54 -7.27 2.23
N GLU A 56 31.27 -8.50 2.65
CA GLU A 56 30.79 -9.59 1.80
C GLU A 56 29.37 -10.00 2.23
N LEU A 57 28.47 -10.16 1.26
CA LEU A 57 27.08 -10.55 1.49
C LEU A 57 26.81 -11.92 0.85
N ASP A 58 26.30 -12.86 1.63
CA ASP A 58 25.83 -14.16 1.14
C ASP A 58 24.62 -14.00 0.19
N PRO A 59 24.42 -14.93 -0.76
CA PRO A 59 23.19 -15.03 -1.53
C PRO A 59 21.94 -15.02 -0.63
N GLY A 60 20.91 -14.27 -1.03
CA GLY A 60 19.65 -14.14 -0.29
C GLY A 60 19.65 -13.11 0.85
N VAL A 61 20.73 -12.36 1.07
CA VAL A 61 20.77 -11.29 2.07
C VAL A 61 19.89 -10.10 1.66
N LYS A 62 19.05 -9.65 2.60
CA LYS A 62 18.27 -8.40 2.53
C LYS A 62 18.84 -7.32 3.46
N VAL A 63 19.10 -6.14 2.89
CA VAL A 63 19.56 -4.91 3.54
C VAL A 63 18.45 -3.86 3.45
N GLU A 64 17.91 -3.44 4.59
CA GLU A 64 16.78 -2.51 4.68
C GLU A 64 17.16 -1.22 5.41
N PHE A 65 17.17 -0.10 4.69
CA PHE A 65 17.42 1.22 5.26
C PHE A 65 16.15 1.75 5.93
N GLN A 66 16.28 2.24 7.17
CA GLN A 66 15.15 2.71 7.98
C GLN A 66 14.87 4.22 7.85
N ASP A 67 15.73 4.94 7.11
CA ASP A 67 15.63 6.39 6.85
C ASP A 67 16.54 6.72 5.64
N TYR A 68 16.74 8.02 5.34
CA TYR A 68 17.66 8.56 4.33
C TYR A 68 19.16 8.30 4.62
N TYR A 69 19.52 7.09 5.02
CA TYR A 69 20.90 6.69 5.30
C TYR A 69 21.61 6.22 4.02
N ARG A 70 22.92 6.45 4.00
CA ARG A 70 23.83 6.11 2.91
C ARG A 70 24.76 4.95 3.31
N LEU A 71 25.16 4.14 2.33
CA LEU A 71 26.31 3.23 2.45
C LEU A 71 27.50 3.83 1.68
N ARG A 72 28.51 4.34 2.38
CA ARG A 72 29.74 4.84 1.76
C ARG A 72 30.78 3.72 1.64
N CYS A 73 31.28 3.45 0.45
CA CYS A 73 32.28 2.42 0.20
C CYS A 73 33.64 3.06 -0.15
N GLU A 74 34.56 3.07 0.81
CA GLU A 74 35.99 3.39 0.60
C GLU A 74 36.86 2.12 0.53
N GLY A 75 36.36 0.99 1.04
CA GLY A 75 36.93 -0.34 0.89
C GLY A 75 36.33 -1.12 -0.28
N GLN A 76 36.06 -2.42 -0.09
CA GLN A 76 35.47 -3.30 -1.10
C GLN A 76 34.10 -3.83 -0.65
N LEU A 77 33.10 -3.76 -1.54
CA LEU A 77 31.80 -4.41 -1.39
C LEU A 77 31.70 -5.60 -2.36
N VAL A 78 31.45 -6.79 -1.83
CA VAL A 78 31.17 -8.00 -2.60
C VAL A 78 29.76 -8.47 -2.27
N ALA A 79 28.84 -8.28 -3.20
CA ALA A 79 27.48 -8.79 -3.12
C ALA A 79 27.26 -9.67 -4.36
N GLU A 80 27.42 -10.99 -4.20
CA GLU A 80 27.31 -11.96 -5.30
C GLU A 80 26.19 -12.96 -5.00
N GLY A 81 24.96 -12.56 -5.33
CA GLY A 81 23.80 -13.43 -5.24
C GLY A 81 23.78 -14.49 -6.35
N THR A 82 22.76 -15.33 -6.33
CA THR A 82 22.45 -16.28 -7.40
C THR A 82 21.10 -15.93 -8.04
N PRO A 83 20.76 -16.50 -9.21
CA PRO A 83 19.43 -16.33 -9.80
C PRO A 83 18.29 -16.83 -8.90
N THR A 84 18.57 -17.73 -7.95
CA THR A 84 17.57 -18.24 -6.98
C THR A 84 17.58 -17.48 -5.66
N ASP A 85 18.72 -16.90 -5.28
CA ASP A 85 18.96 -16.26 -3.97
C ASP A 85 19.65 -14.91 -4.19
N SER A 86 18.90 -13.95 -4.74
CA SER A 86 19.40 -12.60 -5.01
C SER A 86 19.57 -11.76 -3.74
N ILE A 87 20.43 -10.76 -3.78
CA ILE A 87 20.69 -9.84 -2.66
C ILE A 87 19.86 -8.57 -2.84
N PHE A 88 19.24 -8.05 -1.77
CA PHE A 88 18.32 -6.91 -1.82
C PHE A 88 18.87 -5.70 -1.06
N PHE A 89 18.87 -4.53 -1.70
CA PHE A 89 19.07 -3.23 -1.08
C PHE A 89 17.78 -2.41 -1.24
N THR A 90 17.11 -2.10 -0.14
CA THR A 90 15.78 -1.48 -0.14
C THR A 90 15.46 -0.75 1.17
N VAL A 91 14.23 -0.28 1.34
CA VAL A 91 13.69 0.31 2.58
C VAL A 91 12.59 -0.58 3.15
N THR A 92 12.32 -0.47 4.46
CA THR A 92 11.21 -1.21 5.11
C THR A 92 9.85 -0.59 4.81
N ASP A 93 9.79 0.72 4.65
CA ASP A 93 8.60 1.48 4.28
C ASP A 93 8.89 2.26 2.99
N THR A 94 8.07 2.10 1.96
CA THR A 94 8.25 2.80 0.68
C THR A 94 7.82 4.27 0.73
N SER A 95 7.28 4.73 1.87
CA SER A 95 7.05 6.16 2.14
C SER A 95 8.34 6.92 2.49
N ILE A 96 9.40 6.18 2.87
CA ILE A 96 10.76 6.67 3.02
C ILE A 96 11.64 6.14 1.87
N CYS A 97 12.85 6.65 1.74
CA CYS A 97 13.80 6.26 0.72
C CYS A 97 15.23 6.35 1.28
N TRP A 98 16.19 5.71 0.60
CA TRP A 98 17.58 5.62 1.06
C TRP A 98 18.54 6.29 0.10
N ASP A 99 19.65 6.81 0.62
CA ASP A 99 20.54 7.75 -0.09
C ASP A 99 21.61 7.04 -0.97
N GLY A 100 21.34 5.80 -1.35
CA GLY A 100 22.19 5.00 -2.25
C GLY A 100 23.51 4.49 -1.64
N ILE A 101 24.30 3.86 -2.51
CA ILE A 101 25.67 3.39 -2.24
C ILE A 101 26.67 4.29 -2.96
N ASP A 102 27.57 4.91 -2.20
CA ASP A 102 28.53 5.89 -2.70
C ASP A 102 29.95 5.32 -2.69
N PHE A 103 30.48 5.03 -3.89
CA PHE A 103 31.85 4.60 -4.11
C PHE A 103 32.75 5.82 -4.36
N VAL A 104 33.65 6.11 -3.41
CA VAL A 104 34.42 7.36 -3.37
C VAL A 104 35.93 7.12 -3.45
N ASP A 105 36.60 7.78 -4.39
CA ASP A 105 38.07 7.96 -4.45
C ASP A 105 38.92 6.69 -4.26
N LEU A 106 38.51 5.55 -4.84
CA LEU A 106 39.17 4.24 -4.70
C LEU A 106 40.55 4.12 -5.42
N ASN A 107 41.10 5.25 -5.88
CA ASN A 107 42.34 5.34 -6.67
C ASN A 107 43.63 5.04 -5.86
N THR A 108 43.54 4.71 -4.57
CA THR A 108 44.65 4.26 -3.72
C THR A 108 44.86 2.75 -3.77
N ASN A 109 44.98 2.20 -4.99
CA ASN A 109 45.74 0.99 -5.32
C ASN A 109 45.39 -0.41 -4.72
N GLN A 110 44.33 -0.65 -3.94
CA GLN A 110 44.00 -2.05 -3.54
C GLN A 110 42.54 -2.52 -3.52
N MET A 111 41.50 -1.67 -3.65
CA MET A 111 40.10 -2.12 -3.37
C MET A 111 38.99 -1.56 -4.30
N ASP A 112 39.29 -1.04 -5.49
CA ASP A 112 38.27 -0.55 -6.44
C ASP A 112 37.47 -1.66 -7.17
N SER A 113 37.68 -2.93 -6.81
CA SER A 113 37.11 -4.12 -7.46
C SER A 113 35.83 -4.63 -6.80
N SER A 114 34.95 -3.73 -6.37
CA SER A 114 33.64 -4.13 -5.83
C SER A 114 32.83 -4.89 -6.89
N ARG A 115 32.15 -5.96 -6.47
CA ARG A 115 31.42 -6.87 -7.36
C ARG A 115 29.99 -6.96 -6.90
N LEU A 116 29.08 -6.58 -7.78
CA LEU A 116 27.65 -6.62 -7.57
C LEU A 116 27.07 -7.56 -8.62
N SER A 117 26.57 -8.73 -8.20
CA SER A 117 25.90 -9.66 -9.10
C SER A 117 24.65 -10.29 -8.52
N ASN A 118 23.61 -10.43 -9.35
CA ASN A 118 22.28 -10.89 -8.93
C ASN A 118 21.76 -10.07 -7.72
N CYS A 119 21.91 -8.75 -7.79
CA CYS A 119 21.44 -7.81 -6.76
C CYS A 119 20.23 -7.00 -7.24
N LEU A 120 19.32 -6.70 -6.33
CA LEU A 120 18.18 -5.82 -6.52
C LEU A 120 18.39 -4.52 -5.75
N PHE A 121 18.35 -3.39 -6.45
CA PHE A 121 18.44 -2.04 -5.89
C PHE A 121 17.12 -1.30 -6.12
N LEU A 122 16.37 -1.11 -5.03
CA LEU A 122 14.99 -0.63 -5.08
C LEU A 122 14.81 0.62 -4.20
N TYR A 123 14.02 1.59 -4.68
CA TYR A 123 13.59 2.77 -3.91
C TYR A 123 14.73 3.65 -3.36
N GLY A 124 15.88 3.67 -4.04
CA GLY A 124 16.96 4.60 -3.73
C GLY A 124 16.60 6.02 -4.15
N LYS A 125 16.67 6.99 -3.24
CA LYS A 125 16.47 8.42 -3.51
C LYS A 125 17.49 9.27 -2.76
N ALA A 126 18.28 10.04 -3.50
CA ALA A 126 19.24 10.95 -2.90
C ALA A 126 18.53 12.00 -2.00
N SER A 127 19.03 12.26 -0.79
CA SER A 127 18.33 13.04 0.24
C SER A 127 18.51 14.58 0.17
N ARG A 128 17.58 15.33 0.79
CA ARG A 128 17.52 16.81 0.85
C ARG A 128 18.47 17.48 1.88
N ARG A 129 19.36 16.77 2.57
CA ARG A 129 20.17 17.38 3.66
C ARG A 129 21.02 18.56 3.15
N ILE A 130 20.92 19.69 3.87
CA ILE A 130 21.46 21.01 3.49
C ILE A 130 22.99 21.09 3.66
N GLU A 131 23.59 20.14 4.38
CA GLU A 131 24.98 20.26 4.84
C GLU A 131 26.05 19.87 3.81
N GLU A 132 25.70 19.17 2.72
CA GLU A 132 26.65 18.80 1.67
C GLU A 132 26.10 19.09 0.26
N VAL A 133 26.36 20.33 -0.20
CA VAL A 133 25.85 20.90 -1.46
C VAL A 133 26.40 20.21 -2.73
N ASN A 134 27.33 19.25 -2.60
CA ASN A 134 28.12 18.73 -3.73
C ASN A 134 27.79 17.27 -4.14
N PHE A 135 26.84 16.58 -3.51
CA PHE A 135 26.66 15.12 -3.66
C PHE A 135 25.21 14.66 -3.90
N ARG A 136 24.42 15.41 -4.67
CA ARG A 136 22.98 15.16 -4.90
C ARG A 136 22.67 14.40 -6.21
N ASN A 137 23.59 13.57 -6.69
CA ASN A 137 23.49 12.95 -8.02
C ASN A 137 23.36 11.43 -7.86
N GLY A 138 22.25 10.86 -8.31
CA GLY A 138 22.00 9.42 -8.43
C GLY A 138 21.00 8.84 -7.42
N GLY A 139 20.26 7.77 -7.76
CA GLY A 139 19.29 7.15 -6.83
C GLY A 139 19.80 5.93 -6.05
N ALA A 140 20.42 4.95 -6.73
CA ALA A 140 20.90 3.73 -6.10
C ALA A 140 22.43 3.65 -5.93
N LEU A 141 23.20 4.01 -6.97
CA LEU A 141 24.66 3.91 -6.96
C LEU A 141 25.33 5.20 -7.44
N HIS A 142 26.35 5.65 -6.70
CA HIS A 142 27.21 6.77 -7.06
C HIS A 142 28.64 6.28 -7.23
N LEU A 143 29.18 6.39 -8.45
CA LEU A 143 30.55 5.95 -8.74
C LEU A 143 31.42 7.15 -9.07
N ARG A 144 32.33 7.49 -8.16
CA ARG A 144 33.26 8.61 -8.32
C ARG A 144 34.68 8.07 -8.34
N ASN A 145 35.40 8.34 -9.43
CA ASN A 145 36.78 7.89 -9.59
C ASN A 145 36.95 6.36 -9.34
N SER A 146 35.98 5.55 -9.78
CA SER A 146 35.83 4.14 -9.41
C SER A 146 35.65 3.25 -10.65
N SER A 147 36.76 2.89 -11.32
CA SER A 147 36.73 2.24 -12.65
C SER A 147 36.82 0.71 -12.66
N LYS A 148 36.87 0.00 -11.51
CA LYS A 148 36.90 -1.47 -11.48
C LYS A 148 35.65 -2.12 -10.87
N VAL A 149 34.60 -1.34 -10.64
CA VAL A 149 33.32 -1.86 -10.17
C VAL A 149 32.66 -2.67 -11.30
N THR A 150 32.19 -3.87 -10.95
CA THR A 150 31.47 -4.76 -11.87
C THR A 150 30.03 -4.93 -11.40
N ILE A 151 29.08 -4.73 -12.33
CA ILE A 151 27.64 -4.85 -12.12
C ILE A 151 27.13 -5.85 -13.14
N ASN A 152 26.60 -6.99 -12.68
CA ASN A 152 26.26 -8.12 -13.54
C ASN A 152 24.98 -8.83 -13.10
N HIS A 153 23.99 -9.05 -13.98
CA HIS A 153 22.71 -9.67 -13.60
C HIS A 153 21.95 -8.92 -12.48
N CYS A 154 22.08 -7.59 -12.39
CA CYS A 154 21.40 -6.79 -11.37
C CYS A 154 20.08 -6.19 -11.88
N TYR A 155 19.19 -5.86 -10.95
CA TYR A 155 17.91 -5.21 -11.23
C TYR A 155 17.82 -3.88 -10.49
N PHE A 156 17.59 -2.79 -11.22
CA PHE A 156 17.44 -1.44 -10.68
C PHE A 156 16.03 -0.94 -10.98
N ALA A 157 15.21 -0.69 -9.94
CA ALA A 157 13.87 -0.19 -10.14
C ALA A 157 13.39 0.82 -9.08
N PHE A 158 12.52 1.74 -9.52
CA PHE A 158 11.91 2.77 -8.69
C PHE A 158 12.94 3.66 -7.97
N ASN A 159 14.13 3.83 -8.56
CA ASN A 159 15.14 4.71 -8.01
C ASN A 159 14.97 6.12 -8.60
N GLU A 160 15.21 7.13 -7.77
CA GLU A 160 14.97 8.53 -8.08
C GLU A 160 16.17 9.40 -7.65
N THR A 161 16.45 10.51 -8.34
CA THR A 161 17.37 11.54 -7.81
C THR A 161 16.63 12.53 -6.90
N ALA A 162 17.35 13.31 -6.09
CA ALA A 162 16.75 14.23 -5.12
C ALA A 162 15.89 15.33 -5.78
N ASP A 163 14.69 15.60 -5.24
CA ASP A 163 13.92 16.80 -5.58
C ASP A 163 14.62 18.06 -5.04
N ILE A 164 14.82 19.05 -5.89
CA ILE A 164 15.39 20.36 -5.51
C ILE A 164 14.23 21.34 -5.25
N ASP A 165 13.46 21.11 -4.18
CA ASP A 165 12.48 22.10 -3.71
C ASP A 165 13.19 23.13 -2.83
N GLY A 166 13.06 24.42 -3.16
CA GLY A 166 13.22 25.54 -2.23
C GLY A 166 14.58 25.70 -1.53
N LEU A 167 15.48 26.50 -2.11
CA LEU A 167 16.57 27.14 -1.36
C LEU A 167 16.02 28.32 -0.55
N ASP A 168 15.18 28.03 0.45
CA ASP A 168 14.74 29.03 1.43
C ASP A 168 15.71 28.98 2.63
N GLY A 169 16.62 29.95 2.70
CA GLY A 169 17.46 30.20 3.89
C GLY A 169 18.87 29.63 3.91
N ILE A 170 19.80 30.19 3.12
CA ILE A 170 21.23 30.27 3.55
C ILE A 170 21.43 31.63 4.22
N ASP A 171 20.98 31.73 5.47
CA ASP A 171 21.40 32.77 6.39
C ASP A 171 22.35 32.16 7.42
N GLY A 172 23.65 32.20 7.13
CA GLY A 172 24.72 32.02 8.10
C GLY A 172 25.33 30.61 8.22
N ALA A 173 26.32 30.30 7.39
CA ALA A 173 27.35 29.30 7.74
C ALA A 173 28.70 29.99 7.97
N GLY A 174 29.11 30.03 9.24
CA GLY A 174 30.37 30.61 9.68
C GLY A 174 31.60 29.79 9.30
N SER A 175 32.66 30.52 8.95
CA SER A 175 34.09 30.22 9.19
C SER A 175 34.52 28.75 9.39
N TYR A 176 35.15 28.17 8.37
CA TYR A 176 36.33 27.31 8.58
C TYR A 176 37.56 27.95 7.93
N SER A 177 38.49 28.35 8.80
CA SER A 177 39.75 28.98 8.47
C SER A 177 40.91 27.98 8.42
N SER A 178 41.68 28.07 7.33
CA SER A 178 43.14 27.97 7.22
C SER A 178 43.86 26.60 7.26
N GLY A 179 44.54 26.30 6.14
CA GLY A 179 45.61 25.30 6.02
C GLY A 179 46.13 25.06 4.58
N GLN A 180 46.64 26.08 3.90
CA GLN A 180 47.22 26.08 2.51
C GLN A 180 48.55 25.28 2.34
N PRO A 181 49.19 25.15 1.13
CA PRO A 181 48.74 25.23 -0.29
C PRO A 181 49.33 24.15 -1.26
N GLY A 182 48.73 23.96 -2.46
CA GLY A 182 49.33 23.14 -3.53
C GLY A 182 48.63 23.10 -4.90
N GLN A 183 48.56 24.24 -5.59
CA GLN A 183 48.63 24.46 -7.07
C GLN A 183 47.70 23.75 -8.08
N ASP A 184 46.98 24.63 -8.80
CA ASP A 184 46.48 24.59 -10.20
C ASP A 184 45.24 23.77 -10.57
N GLY A 185 44.13 24.49 -10.73
CA GLY A 185 42.92 24.09 -11.46
C GLY A 185 41.65 24.53 -10.73
N SER A 186 41.09 25.69 -11.07
CA SER A 186 39.90 26.29 -10.47
C SER A 186 38.71 25.30 -10.35
N PRO A 187 38.03 25.15 -9.19
CA PRO A 187 36.71 24.53 -9.17
C PRO A 187 35.75 25.57 -9.74
N GLY A 188 35.38 25.39 -11.00
CA GLY A 188 34.23 26.06 -11.57
C GLY A 188 32.99 25.62 -10.78
N TRP A 189 32.04 26.52 -10.65
CA TRP A 189 30.73 26.31 -10.05
C TRP A 189 30.09 25.01 -10.59
N ASP A 190 30.17 23.91 -9.83
CA ASP A 190 29.42 22.69 -10.14
C ASP A 190 27.95 22.96 -9.84
N ALA A 191 27.17 23.09 -10.91
CA ALA A 191 25.73 23.25 -10.83
C ALA A 191 25.10 21.99 -10.20
N ILE A 192 24.26 22.20 -9.18
CA ILE A 192 23.54 21.15 -8.44
C ILE A 192 22.53 20.51 -9.39
N SER A 193 22.92 19.47 -10.12
CA SER A 193 22.10 18.77 -11.12
C SER A 193 21.71 17.40 -10.59
N GLY A 194 20.41 17.17 -10.40
CA GLY A 194 19.85 15.89 -9.92
C GLY A 194 19.97 14.78 -10.96
N ASP A 195 21.19 14.29 -11.17
CA ASP A 195 21.54 13.43 -12.32
C ASP A 195 21.60 11.93 -11.99
N GLY A 196 21.00 11.06 -12.84
CA GLY A 196 21.20 9.60 -12.84
C GLY A 196 20.24 8.77 -11.98
N GLY A 197 18.96 8.64 -12.35
CA GLY A 197 17.91 8.01 -11.52
C GLY A 197 18.27 6.67 -10.85
N ALA A 198 19.03 5.78 -11.50
CA ALA A 198 19.60 4.59 -10.84
C ALA A 198 21.11 4.71 -10.56
N ILE A 199 21.91 5.05 -11.57
CA ILE A 199 23.37 5.07 -11.48
C ILE A 199 23.91 6.42 -11.96
N PHE A 200 24.74 7.05 -11.12
CA PHE A 200 25.53 8.22 -11.50
C PHE A 200 27.02 7.87 -11.55
N CYS A 201 27.69 8.18 -12.66
CA CYS A 201 29.13 7.97 -12.83
C CYS A 201 29.85 9.29 -13.13
N LEU A 202 30.88 9.58 -12.33
CA LEU A 202 31.78 10.71 -12.54
C LEU A 202 33.23 10.21 -12.61
N ASN A 203 33.86 10.35 -13.77
CA ASN A 203 35.22 9.86 -14.05
C ASN A 203 35.43 8.38 -13.64
N SER A 204 34.40 7.56 -13.86
CA SER A 204 34.35 6.15 -13.48
C SER A 204 33.99 5.28 -14.68
N ASP A 205 34.64 4.13 -14.81
CA ASP A 205 34.49 3.22 -15.96
C ASP A 205 33.97 1.82 -15.57
N PRO A 206 32.78 1.69 -14.94
CA PRO A 206 32.26 0.38 -14.56
C PRO A 206 31.96 -0.51 -15.77
N ILE A 207 31.93 -1.82 -15.52
CA ILE A 207 31.37 -2.81 -16.45
C ILE A 207 29.95 -3.13 -15.99
N ILE A 208 28.96 -2.82 -16.82
CA ILE A 208 27.54 -3.03 -16.54
C ILE A 208 27.01 -4.04 -17.57
N SER A 209 26.56 -5.20 -17.09
CA SER A 209 26.14 -6.28 -17.98
C SER A 209 24.97 -7.11 -17.51
N TYR A 210 24.18 -7.66 -18.44
CA TYR A 210 23.07 -8.57 -18.13
C TYR A 210 22.05 -8.01 -17.12
N SER A 211 21.99 -6.69 -16.97
CA SER A 211 21.20 -6.02 -15.92
C SER A 211 19.96 -5.35 -16.50
N THR A 212 18.94 -5.17 -15.66
CA THR A 212 17.68 -4.54 -16.04
C THR A 212 17.46 -3.24 -15.25
N PHE A 213 17.06 -2.19 -15.95
CA PHE A 213 16.73 -0.87 -15.43
C PHE A 213 15.27 -0.57 -15.76
N PHE A 214 14.42 -0.61 -14.74
CA PHE A 214 12.97 -0.47 -14.89
C PHE A 214 12.43 0.72 -14.09
N ASP A 215 11.70 1.63 -14.72
CA ASP A 215 10.98 2.72 -14.03
C ASP A 215 11.86 3.52 -13.05
N ASN A 216 13.06 3.92 -13.48
CA ASN A 216 13.94 4.83 -12.74
C ASN A 216 13.75 6.27 -13.23
N HIS A 217 13.81 7.24 -12.32
CA HIS A 217 13.35 8.63 -12.52
C HIS A 217 14.45 9.63 -12.15
N THR A 218 14.53 10.78 -12.83
CA THR A 218 15.26 11.94 -12.29
C THR A 218 14.30 12.88 -11.56
N GLY A 219 14.74 13.44 -10.42
CA GLY A 219 13.94 14.28 -9.52
C GLY A 219 13.47 15.61 -10.11
N HIS A 220 12.43 16.18 -9.49
CA HIS A 220 11.77 17.43 -9.87
C HIS A 220 12.50 18.65 -9.30
N ALA A 221 12.48 19.79 -10.01
CA ALA A 221 12.97 21.07 -9.50
C ALA A 221 11.86 22.12 -9.57
N GLU A 222 11.32 22.51 -8.41
CA GLU A 222 10.43 23.68 -8.27
C GLU A 222 11.25 24.92 -7.88
N GLY A 223 11.23 25.97 -8.73
CA GLY A 223 11.81 27.26 -8.39
C GLY A 223 11.00 27.97 -7.30
N GLY A 224 11.56 28.13 -6.09
CA GLY A 224 10.89 28.82 -4.98
C GLY A 224 10.89 30.35 -5.10
N ASP A 225 9.75 30.97 -4.76
CA ASP A 225 9.58 32.42 -4.61
C ASP A 225 10.22 32.91 -3.30
N GLY A 226 11.23 33.78 -3.39
CA GLY A 226 11.86 34.41 -2.22
C GLY A 226 10.93 35.41 -1.53
N GLY A 227 10.35 35.03 -0.40
CA GLY A 227 9.50 35.88 0.45
C GLY A 227 10.29 36.80 1.41
N ASP A 228 9.87 38.06 1.50
CA ASP A 228 10.44 39.14 2.31
C ASP A 228 10.64 38.82 3.82
N GLY A 229 11.90 38.83 4.27
CA GLY A 229 12.27 38.89 5.68
C GLY A 229 12.06 40.29 6.28
N GLY A 230 11.07 40.42 7.16
CA GLY A 230 10.82 41.62 7.96
C GLY A 230 11.83 41.83 9.09
N PHE A 231 12.42 43.04 9.11
CA PHE A 231 12.97 43.77 10.27
C PHE A 231 13.90 43.05 11.26
N HIS A 232 15.21 43.36 11.18
CA HIS A 232 15.96 43.82 12.36
C HIS A 232 17.11 44.79 11.99
N SER A 233 17.25 45.79 12.86
CA SER A 233 17.99 47.05 12.74
C SER A 233 19.49 46.97 13.07
N GLY A 234 20.32 47.78 12.38
CA GLY A 234 21.35 48.61 13.05
C GLY A 234 22.83 48.48 12.63
N LEU A 235 23.27 49.46 11.82
CA LEU A 235 24.55 50.20 11.87
C LEU A 235 25.94 49.51 11.70
N LEU A 236 26.54 49.81 10.53
CA LEU A 236 27.92 50.29 10.25
C LEU A 236 29.14 49.34 10.34
N GLY A 237 29.82 49.16 9.19
CA GLY A 237 31.20 48.65 9.14
C GLY A 237 31.81 48.52 7.72
N VAL A 238 31.94 49.63 7.00
CA VAL A 238 32.49 49.79 5.63
C VAL A 238 33.85 49.10 5.37
N PHE A 239 33.94 48.28 4.33
CA PHE A 239 35.07 48.26 3.38
C PHE A 239 34.55 47.98 1.95
N ASN A 240 34.66 49.00 1.09
CA ASN A 240 34.40 48.95 -0.35
C ASN A 240 35.64 48.39 -1.07
N LEU A 241 35.47 47.57 -2.12
CA LEU A 241 36.06 47.79 -3.45
C LEU A 241 35.65 46.73 -4.49
N TYR A 242 35.22 47.24 -5.65
CA TYR A 242 34.90 46.64 -6.95
C TYR A 242 33.50 46.05 -7.16
N GLY A 243 32.80 46.68 -8.09
CA GLY A 243 31.41 46.43 -8.44
C GLY A 243 31.21 45.26 -9.39
N GLY A 244 29.95 44.84 -9.39
CA GLY A 244 29.31 43.82 -10.20
C GLY A 244 27.95 43.65 -9.55
N ASP A 245 26.91 44.24 -10.14
CA ASP A 245 25.54 44.03 -9.70
C ASP A 245 25.24 42.53 -9.82
N GLY A 246 25.14 41.86 -8.67
CA GLY A 246 24.82 40.44 -8.58
C GLY A 246 23.34 40.25 -8.85
N ALA A 247 23.01 39.92 -10.09
CA ALA A 247 21.72 39.36 -10.47
C ALA A 247 21.46 38.10 -9.65
N ASN A 248 20.55 38.17 -8.68
CA ASN A 248 19.95 36.99 -8.06
C ASN A 248 18.82 36.51 -8.98
N GLY A 249 19.19 35.97 -10.14
CA GLY A 249 18.31 35.11 -10.93
C GLY A 249 18.46 33.70 -10.39
N GLY A 250 17.41 33.14 -9.80
CA GLY A 250 17.37 31.72 -9.45
C GLY A 250 17.40 30.90 -10.74
N ASN A 251 18.50 30.21 -11.00
CA ASN A 251 18.56 29.24 -12.09
C ASN A 251 17.76 28.00 -11.66
N ALA A 252 16.70 27.67 -12.39
CA ALA A 252 16.09 26.33 -12.31
C ALA A 252 17.11 25.34 -12.88
N ILE A 253 17.54 24.37 -12.07
CA ILE A 253 18.56 23.37 -12.46
C ILE A 253 17.86 22.06 -12.84
N SER A 254 18.16 21.56 -14.02
CA SER A 254 17.57 20.37 -14.62
C SER A 254 18.32 19.08 -14.24
N GLY A 255 17.60 17.99 -13.91
CA GLY A 255 18.19 16.66 -13.73
C GLY A 255 18.36 15.88 -15.04
N ASN A 256 19.49 15.19 -15.24
CA ASN A 256 19.84 14.44 -16.45
C ASN A 256 19.91 12.92 -16.21
N GLY A 257 19.41 12.11 -17.16
CA GLY A 257 19.57 10.64 -17.20
C GLY A 257 18.65 9.84 -16.27
N GLY A 258 17.50 9.37 -16.80
CA GLY A 258 16.49 8.59 -16.05
C GLY A 258 17.00 7.29 -15.42
N ALA A 259 17.89 6.53 -16.06
CA ALA A 259 18.50 5.34 -15.47
C ALA A 259 19.99 5.54 -15.17
N ILE A 260 20.78 5.94 -16.17
CA ILE A 260 22.24 6.10 -16.03
C ILE A 260 22.66 7.49 -16.50
N CYS A 261 23.42 8.20 -15.68
CA CYS A 261 24.12 9.43 -16.06
C CYS A 261 25.65 9.23 -16.02
N LEU A 262 26.33 9.62 -17.10
CA LEU A 262 27.77 9.45 -17.28
C LEU A 262 28.44 10.80 -17.57
N VAL A 263 29.43 11.18 -16.75
CA VAL A 263 30.20 12.43 -16.92
C VAL A 263 31.69 12.13 -16.89
N GLY A 264 32.39 12.40 -18.00
CA GLY A 264 33.84 12.13 -18.11
C GLY A 264 34.20 10.64 -18.01
N SER A 265 33.25 9.76 -18.34
CA SER A 265 33.29 8.32 -18.04
C SER A 265 33.38 7.49 -19.32
N SER A 266 33.98 6.30 -19.25
CA SER A 266 34.13 5.38 -20.38
C SER A 266 33.67 3.94 -20.06
N PRO A 267 32.41 3.73 -19.61
CA PRO A 267 31.95 2.42 -19.18
C PRO A 267 31.71 1.47 -20.36
N THR A 268 31.71 0.17 -20.04
CA THR A 268 31.22 -0.87 -20.95
C THR A 268 29.81 -1.28 -20.51
N ILE A 269 28.82 -1.08 -21.36
CA ILE A 269 27.41 -1.39 -21.08
C ILE A 269 26.93 -2.41 -22.12
N THR A 270 26.73 -3.66 -21.69
CA THR A 270 26.42 -4.77 -22.60
C THR A 270 25.33 -5.72 -22.11
N CYS A 271 24.46 -6.21 -23.01
CA CYS A 271 23.42 -7.18 -22.65
C CYS A 271 22.41 -6.66 -21.61
N ASN A 272 22.15 -5.35 -21.53
CA ASN A 272 21.22 -4.77 -20.56
C ASN A 272 19.85 -4.42 -21.17
N ILE A 273 18.84 -4.33 -20.31
CA ILE A 273 17.47 -3.93 -20.66
C ILE A 273 17.14 -2.61 -19.94
N PHE A 274 16.65 -1.62 -20.67
CA PHE A 274 16.20 -0.32 -20.17
C PHE A 274 14.73 -0.13 -20.55
N GLU A 275 13.84 -0.21 -19.56
CA GLU A 275 12.41 -0.23 -19.76
C GLU A 275 11.71 0.82 -18.89
N GLN A 276 10.82 1.62 -19.49
CA GLN A 276 9.96 2.59 -18.79
C GLN A 276 10.68 3.63 -17.91
N ASN A 277 11.97 3.90 -18.13
CA ASN A 277 12.70 4.92 -17.37
C ASN A 277 12.28 6.34 -17.79
N GLN A 278 12.29 7.28 -16.85
CA GLN A 278 11.67 8.60 -16.98
C GLN A 278 12.63 9.75 -16.65
N VAL A 279 12.41 10.92 -17.25
CA VAL A 279 13.12 12.18 -16.94
C VAL A 279 12.20 13.14 -16.20
N GLY A 280 12.69 13.72 -15.10
CA GLY A 280 12.01 14.74 -14.30
C GLY A 280 11.63 15.99 -15.09
N TRP A 281 10.46 16.55 -14.76
CA TRP A 281 9.98 17.82 -15.30
C TRP A 281 10.62 19.00 -14.55
N ALA A 282 10.87 20.12 -15.23
CA ALA A 282 11.26 21.38 -14.58
C ALA A 282 10.11 22.38 -14.73
N THR A 283 9.64 22.95 -13.61
CA THR A 283 8.63 24.02 -13.56
C THR A 283 9.34 25.35 -13.25
N ALA A 284 9.19 26.34 -14.14
CA ALA A 284 9.73 27.68 -13.90
C ALA A 284 8.77 28.48 -12.99
N GLY A 285 9.27 29.07 -11.90
CA GLY A 285 8.50 29.94 -10.99
C GLY A 285 8.19 31.32 -11.58
N ASP A 286 7.07 31.92 -11.18
CA ASP A 286 6.53 33.19 -11.67
C ASP A 286 7.26 34.42 -11.08
N GLY A 287 8.19 35.01 -11.84
CA GLY A 287 8.84 36.28 -11.48
C GLY A 287 7.91 37.50 -11.58
N GLY A 288 7.01 37.70 -10.61
CA GLY A 288 6.08 38.83 -10.56
C GLY A 288 6.67 40.11 -9.94
N HIS A 289 7.05 41.11 -10.75
CA HIS A 289 7.23 42.48 -10.27
C HIS A 289 6.45 43.53 -11.10
N GLY A 290 5.31 43.94 -10.56
CA GLY A 290 4.62 45.17 -10.94
C GLY A 290 5.27 46.38 -10.28
N GLY A 291 5.99 47.20 -11.06
CA GLY A 291 6.58 48.46 -10.61
C GLY A 291 6.54 49.53 -11.70
N SER A 292 5.61 50.47 -11.58
CA SER A 292 5.41 51.58 -12.50
C SER A 292 6.61 52.54 -12.57
N ALA A 293 7.14 52.82 -13.78
CA ALA A 293 7.95 54.01 -14.02
C ALA A 293 7.65 54.63 -15.41
N GLN A 294 7.11 55.85 -15.39
CA GLN A 294 6.83 56.66 -16.57
C GLN A 294 8.12 57.11 -17.28
N CYS A 295 8.13 57.02 -18.61
CA CYS A 295 9.18 57.56 -19.46
C CYS A 295 9.33 59.09 -19.32
N SER A 296 10.56 59.60 -19.35
CA SER A 296 10.85 60.97 -19.79
C SER A 296 12.08 61.00 -20.70
N PHE A 297 11.92 61.60 -21.88
CA PHE A 297 12.92 61.72 -22.95
C PHE A 297 13.88 62.91 -22.72
N SER A 298 15.16 62.74 -23.06
CA SER A 298 16.00 63.81 -23.66
C SER A 298 17.24 63.23 -24.36
N PRO A 299 17.58 63.66 -25.59
CA PRO A 299 18.73 63.18 -26.35
C PRO A 299 19.95 64.09 -26.15
N ASN A 300 21.14 63.52 -25.85
CA ASN A 300 22.45 63.95 -26.39
C ASN A 300 23.64 63.25 -25.68
N ASN A 301 24.40 62.51 -26.49
CA ASN A 301 25.84 62.20 -26.42
C ASN A 301 26.48 61.46 -25.22
N TYR A 302 26.81 60.19 -25.53
CA TYR A 302 28.07 59.45 -25.38
C TYR A 302 28.66 59.07 -23.99
N SER A 303 28.79 57.74 -23.88
CA SER A 303 29.69 56.88 -23.09
C SER A 303 29.37 56.65 -21.60
N ALA A 304 28.64 55.57 -21.34
CA ALA A 304 28.90 54.59 -20.27
C ALA A 304 28.17 53.29 -20.66
N GLY A 305 28.81 52.14 -20.42
CA GLY A 305 28.14 50.84 -20.49
C GLY A 305 27.10 50.69 -19.38
N GLY A 306 26.26 49.67 -19.49
CA GLY A 306 25.27 49.33 -18.47
C GLY A 306 24.07 48.61 -19.08
N ASP A 307 24.18 47.30 -19.07
CA ASP A 307 23.15 46.30 -18.75
C ASP A 307 21.95 46.15 -19.69
N ALA A 308 22.14 45.20 -20.60
CA ALA A 308 21.08 44.35 -21.11
C ALA A 308 21.06 43.06 -20.27
N GLY A 309 19.87 42.55 -19.96
CA GLY A 309 19.67 41.14 -19.67
C GLY A 309 19.06 40.83 -18.30
N ASP A 310 17.74 40.95 -18.18
CA ASP A 310 16.96 40.14 -17.24
C ASP A 310 16.22 39.07 -18.06
N GLY A 311 16.98 38.08 -18.55
CA GLY A 311 16.45 36.86 -19.13
C GLY A 311 16.64 35.74 -18.11
N GLY A 312 15.55 35.24 -17.54
CA GLY A 312 15.59 34.00 -16.76
C GLY A 312 15.76 32.81 -17.70
N ASP A 313 16.89 32.13 -17.62
CA ASP A 313 17.16 30.90 -18.37
C ASP A 313 16.41 29.74 -17.70
N ALA A 314 15.32 29.28 -18.33
CA ALA A 314 14.74 27.98 -18.00
C ALA A 314 15.65 26.89 -18.56
N THR A 315 16.20 26.02 -17.71
CA THR A 315 16.86 24.78 -18.14
C THR A 315 15.98 23.58 -17.81
N SER A 316 15.99 22.61 -18.69
CA SER A 316 15.07 21.46 -18.77
C SER A 316 15.86 20.15 -18.72
N GLY A 317 15.34 19.12 -18.04
CA GLY A 317 16.02 17.81 -17.88
C GLY A 317 16.37 17.14 -19.19
N ASN A 318 17.57 16.54 -19.27
CA ASN A 318 18.07 15.85 -20.46
C ASN A 318 18.19 14.32 -20.26
N GLY A 319 17.51 13.50 -21.08
CA GLY A 319 17.81 12.06 -21.28
C GLY A 319 16.99 11.03 -20.46
N GLY A 320 16.24 10.17 -21.15
CA GLY A 320 15.26 9.17 -20.66
C GLY A 320 15.82 7.88 -20.05
N ALA A 321 16.83 7.25 -20.64
CA ALA A 321 17.45 6.05 -20.06
C ALA A 321 18.95 6.26 -19.79
N ILE A 322 19.73 6.66 -20.81
CA ILE A 322 21.15 6.98 -20.65
C ILE A 322 21.42 8.41 -21.11
N TYR A 323 21.98 9.22 -20.21
CA TYR A 323 22.61 10.51 -20.52
C TYR A 323 24.13 10.38 -20.42
N ALA A 324 24.86 10.92 -21.39
CA ALA A 324 26.30 10.95 -21.33
C ALA A 324 26.89 12.26 -21.84
N GLU A 325 27.87 12.77 -21.08
CA GLU A 325 28.61 13.99 -21.36
C GLU A 325 30.12 13.75 -21.30
N ASN A 326 30.86 14.24 -22.31
CA ASN A 326 32.33 14.12 -22.41
C ASN A 326 32.83 12.68 -22.16
N SER A 327 32.05 11.69 -22.60
CA SER A 327 32.17 10.27 -22.21
C SER A 327 32.36 9.36 -23.43
N ASN A 328 33.10 8.25 -23.28
CA ASN A 328 33.34 7.28 -24.36
C ASN A 328 32.63 5.95 -24.11
N LEU A 329 31.52 5.70 -24.81
CA LEU A 329 30.62 4.59 -24.49
C LEU A 329 30.75 3.42 -25.46
N TYR A 330 30.77 2.21 -24.90
CA TYR A 330 30.59 0.97 -25.65
C TYR A 330 29.22 0.38 -25.32
N LEU A 331 28.26 0.59 -26.23
CA LEU A 331 26.90 0.03 -26.15
C LEU A 331 26.80 -1.18 -27.07
N TYR A 332 26.80 -2.38 -26.48
CA TYR A 332 26.74 -3.63 -27.23
C TYR A 332 25.58 -4.49 -26.76
N ASN A 333 24.70 -4.92 -27.67
CA ASN A 333 23.61 -5.81 -27.34
C ASN A 333 22.71 -5.27 -26.20
N ASN A 334 22.15 -4.06 -26.30
CA ASN A 334 21.25 -3.52 -25.26
C ASN A 334 19.84 -3.25 -25.83
N LEU A 335 18.82 -3.39 -24.99
CA LEU A 335 17.41 -3.18 -25.32
C LEU A 335 16.89 -1.92 -24.60
N PHE A 336 16.27 -1.00 -25.34
CA PHE A 336 15.67 0.24 -24.85
C PHE A 336 14.20 0.30 -25.28
N VAL A 337 13.28 0.08 -24.33
CA VAL A 337 11.86 -0.10 -24.62
C VAL A 337 11.01 0.83 -23.77
N GLU A 338 10.03 1.50 -24.37
CA GLU A 338 9.00 2.26 -23.64
C GLU A 338 9.53 3.33 -22.66
N ASN A 339 10.75 3.84 -22.84
CA ASN A 339 11.27 4.89 -21.97
C ASN A 339 10.55 6.21 -22.26
N ILE A 340 10.21 6.95 -21.21
CA ILE A 340 9.43 8.18 -21.27
C ILE A 340 10.38 9.38 -21.27
N VAL A 341 10.26 10.20 -22.31
CA VAL A 341 11.07 11.41 -22.49
C VAL A 341 10.19 12.65 -22.30
N GLY A 342 10.47 13.48 -21.27
CA GLY A 342 9.65 14.64 -20.89
C GLY A 342 10.25 16.01 -21.26
N PHE A 343 9.38 17.02 -21.49
CA PHE A 343 9.72 18.46 -21.53
C PHE A 343 8.67 19.29 -20.76
N GLY A 344 9.10 20.34 -20.03
CA GLY A 344 8.23 21.28 -19.30
C GLY A 344 8.18 22.68 -19.93
N PHE A 345 6.97 23.20 -20.22
CA PHE A 345 6.77 24.57 -20.70
C PHE A 345 6.83 25.60 -19.55
N GLY A 346 7.77 26.53 -19.59
CA GLY A 346 7.70 27.77 -18.80
C GLY A 346 6.71 28.75 -19.42
N GLY A 347 5.50 28.86 -18.87
CA GLY A 347 4.48 29.80 -19.33
C GLY A 347 4.64 31.18 -18.72
N TYR A 348 4.92 32.21 -19.51
CA TYR A 348 4.75 33.61 -19.07
C TYR A 348 3.25 33.95 -18.98
N ALA A 349 2.65 33.91 -17.79
CA ALA A 349 1.29 34.40 -17.57
C ALA A 349 1.28 35.94 -17.40
N GLY A 350 1.40 36.67 -18.50
CA GLY A 350 1.19 38.11 -18.53
C GLY A 350 -0.27 38.47 -18.25
N SER A 351 -0.52 39.09 -17.09
CA SER A 351 -1.83 39.62 -16.71
C SER A 351 -2.41 40.63 -17.71
N GLY A 352 -3.71 40.49 -18.00
CA GLY A 352 -4.57 41.60 -18.44
C GLY A 352 -4.63 41.88 -19.95
N GLY A 353 -5.54 41.22 -20.66
CA GLY A 353 -5.92 41.62 -22.02
C GLY A 353 -7.01 40.75 -22.63
N SER A 354 -8.27 41.19 -22.51
CA SER A 354 -9.42 40.62 -23.20
C SER A 354 -9.16 40.33 -24.69
N ALA A 355 -9.25 39.06 -25.10
CA ALA A 355 -9.26 38.66 -26.51
C ALA A 355 -10.43 37.72 -26.81
N SER A 356 -11.47 38.31 -27.39
CA SER A 356 -12.57 37.66 -28.09
C SER A 356 -12.11 36.82 -29.28
N ALA A 357 -12.75 35.67 -29.46
CA ALA A 357 -12.76 34.79 -30.64
C ALA A 357 -12.33 35.42 -31.98
N MET A 358 -11.32 34.84 -32.64
CA MET A 358 -11.19 34.82 -34.10
C MET A 358 -10.46 33.54 -34.56
N GLY A 359 -10.97 32.98 -35.67
CA GLY A 359 -10.61 31.66 -36.19
C GLY A 359 -9.34 31.56 -37.02
N ALA A 360 -9.12 30.35 -37.49
CA ALA A 360 -7.97 29.83 -38.21
C ALA A 360 -7.40 30.74 -39.32
N GLY A 361 -6.07 30.87 -39.31
CA GLY A 361 -5.25 31.28 -40.46
C GLY A 361 -4.73 32.71 -40.43
N ALA A 362 -3.59 32.94 -39.78
CA ALA A 362 -2.72 34.09 -40.09
C ALA A 362 -1.25 33.79 -39.72
N SER A 363 -0.40 33.80 -40.75
CA SER A 363 1.05 33.81 -40.67
C SER A 363 1.58 35.18 -40.23
N CYS A 364 2.36 35.23 -39.14
CA CYS A 364 3.04 36.44 -38.66
C CYS A 364 4.53 36.35 -39.01
N TYR A 365 4.94 36.91 -40.15
CA TYR A 365 6.34 37.28 -40.43
C TYR A 365 6.41 38.80 -40.42
N GLY A 366 7.21 39.40 -39.52
CA GLY A 366 7.55 40.83 -39.59
C GLY A 366 7.94 41.50 -38.28
N GLY A 367 9.24 41.40 -37.95
CA GLY A 367 10.11 42.33 -37.22
C GLY A 367 9.54 43.37 -36.25
N ASP A 368 10.03 43.31 -35.00
CA ASP A 368 10.98 44.30 -34.49
C ASP A 368 11.92 43.60 -33.48
N GLY A 369 13.21 43.94 -33.53
CA GLY A 369 14.27 43.25 -32.81
C GLY A 369 14.61 43.88 -31.46
N GLY A 370 15.10 43.02 -30.56
CA GLY A 370 15.60 43.35 -29.24
C GLY A 370 14.63 42.87 -28.16
N ASP A 371 15.13 42.06 -27.22
CA ASP A 371 14.42 41.50 -26.05
C ASP A 371 13.77 40.12 -26.26
N GLY A 372 14.48 39.23 -26.97
CA GLY A 372 14.25 37.79 -26.83
C GLY A 372 15.06 37.28 -25.65
N GLY A 373 14.42 37.03 -24.50
CA GLY A 373 14.99 36.10 -23.53
C GLY A 373 15.08 34.73 -24.20
N ASP A 374 16.27 34.16 -24.23
CA ASP A 374 16.57 32.86 -24.83
C ASP A 374 16.03 31.75 -23.92
N GLY A 375 14.70 31.62 -23.83
CA GLY A 375 14.07 30.48 -23.18
C GLY A 375 14.49 29.21 -23.92
N ARG A 376 15.47 28.48 -23.38
CA ARG A 376 15.85 27.17 -23.90
C ARG A 376 14.73 26.19 -23.61
N ILE A 377 14.10 25.72 -24.68
CA ILE A 377 13.15 24.63 -24.66
C ILE A 377 13.97 23.33 -24.64
N GLY A 378 13.55 22.37 -23.84
CA GLY A 378 14.32 21.20 -23.48
C GLY A 378 14.41 20.09 -24.48
N GLU A 379 15.46 19.30 -24.26
CA GLU A 379 15.91 18.22 -25.12
C GLU A 379 15.91 16.90 -24.34
N GLY A 380 15.50 15.79 -24.97
CA GLY A 380 15.50 14.50 -24.28
C GLY A 380 15.54 13.30 -25.22
N ALA A 381 16.14 12.19 -24.79
CA ALA A 381 16.14 10.95 -25.56
C ALA A 381 16.37 9.71 -24.72
N ALA A 382 15.91 8.54 -25.17
CA ALA A 382 16.25 7.26 -24.53
C ALA A 382 17.78 7.08 -24.41
N LEU A 383 18.51 7.42 -25.48
CA LEU A 383 19.96 7.64 -25.43
C LEU A 383 20.29 9.08 -25.84
N TYR A 384 20.83 9.87 -24.90
CA TYR A 384 21.33 11.22 -25.15
C TYR A 384 22.86 11.27 -24.99
N LEU A 385 23.57 11.50 -26.11
CA LEU A 385 24.99 11.82 -26.16
C LEU A 385 25.22 13.33 -26.38
N TYR A 386 25.88 13.98 -25.43
CA TYR A 386 26.14 15.41 -25.41
C TYR A 386 27.64 15.72 -25.25
N LEU A 387 28.13 16.77 -25.93
CA LEU A 387 29.50 17.31 -25.84
C LEU A 387 30.64 16.28 -25.88
N SER A 388 31.33 16.21 -27.03
CA SER A 388 32.60 15.47 -27.18
C SER A 388 32.58 13.98 -26.78
N CYS A 389 31.41 13.33 -26.76
CA CYS A 389 31.34 11.88 -26.61
C CYS A 389 31.95 11.15 -27.81
N ASP A 390 32.44 9.93 -27.58
CA ASP A 390 32.58 8.90 -28.61
C ASP A 390 31.66 7.72 -28.24
N ALA A 391 30.97 7.12 -29.20
CA ALA A 391 30.15 5.94 -28.92
C ALA A 391 30.16 4.95 -30.07
N SER A 392 30.16 3.66 -29.72
CA SER A 392 29.92 2.55 -30.62
C SER A 392 28.64 1.85 -30.20
N ILE A 393 27.63 1.83 -31.08
CA ILE A 393 26.33 1.20 -30.84
C ILE A 393 26.23 -0.03 -31.74
N ASN A 394 26.10 -1.22 -31.18
CA ASN A 394 26.00 -2.45 -31.95
C ASN A 394 24.97 -3.42 -31.38
N ASN A 395 24.17 -4.06 -32.23
CA ASN A 395 23.16 -5.05 -31.82
C ASN A 395 22.15 -4.49 -30.79
N CYS A 396 21.88 -3.18 -30.82
CA CYS A 396 20.94 -2.57 -29.88
C CYS A 396 19.55 -2.46 -30.51
N THR A 397 18.51 -2.54 -29.67
CA THR A 397 17.12 -2.34 -30.10
C THR A 397 16.53 -1.17 -29.33
N PHE A 398 15.98 -0.19 -30.04
CA PHE A 398 15.25 0.96 -29.50
C PHE A 398 13.81 0.88 -30.00
N SER A 399 12.86 0.59 -29.11
CA SER A 399 11.47 0.34 -29.49
C SER A 399 10.48 1.09 -28.59
N GLY A 400 9.42 1.66 -29.15
CA GLY A 400 8.30 2.17 -28.34
C GLY A 400 8.62 3.35 -27.41
N ASN A 401 9.74 4.06 -27.58
CA ASN A 401 10.10 5.15 -26.66
C ASN A 401 9.25 6.40 -26.97
N GLU A 402 8.52 6.89 -25.95
CA GLU A 402 7.48 7.92 -26.08
C GLU A 402 7.96 9.31 -25.63
N LEU A 403 7.42 10.35 -26.29
CA LEU A 403 7.46 11.74 -25.88
C LEU A 403 6.18 12.09 -25.09
N LYS A 404 6.32 12.44 -23.81
CA LYS A 404 5.21 13.00 -23.01
C LYS A 404 5.42 14.50 -22.77
N ILE A 405 4.46 15.32 -23.21
CA ILE A 405 4.43 16.77 -22.97
C ILE A 405 3.72 17.02 -21.64
N GLY A 406 4.43 17.55 -20.64
CA GLY A 406 3.82 18.01 -19.40
C GLY A 406 3.17 19.38 -19.61
N LEU A 407 1.83 19.45 -19.55
CA LEU A 407 1.11 20.71 -19.34
C LEU A 407 1.07 20.96 -17.82
N GLY A 408 1.95 21.85 -17.34
CA GLY A 408 1.91 22.31 -15.95
C GLY A 408 0.52 22.85 -15.59
N GLY A 409 0.04 22.51 -14.38
CA GLY A 409 -1.32 22.77 -13.93
C GLY A 409 -1.78 24.22 -14.10
N GLY A 410 -2.81 24.41 -14.91
CA GLY A 410 -3.54 25.66 -15.08
C GLY A 410 -4.71 25.41 -16.02
N GLY A 411 -5.94 25.48 -15.50
CA GLY A 411 -7.14 24.93 -16.14
C GLY A 411 -7.37 25.30 -17.62
N GLY A 412 -7.80 24.29 -18.38
CA GLY A 412 -8.62 24.47 -19.58
C GLY A 412 -7.98 24.08 -20.91
N VAL A 413 -8.75 23.27 -21.65
CA VAL A 413 -8.69 22.98 -23.10
C VAL A 413 -7.76 21.83 -23.53
N GLY A 414 -8.37 20.66 -23.73
CA GLY A 414 -7.80 19.60 -24.56
C GLY A 414 -7.64 20.06 -26.01
N GLY A 415 -6.40 20.00 -26.50
CA GLY A 415 -6.07 20.23 -27.90
C GLY A 415 -4.77 19.50 -28.25
N THR A 416 -4.86 18.54 -29.17
CA THR A 416 -3.70 17.86 -29.75
C THR A 416 -2.88 18.87 -30.57
N ILE A 417 -1.65 19.16 -30.16
CA ILE A 417 -0.71 19.99 -30.94
C ILE A 417 0.04 19.07 -31.90
N SER A 418 -0.31 19.14 -33.19
CA SER A 418 0.39 18.44 -34.28
C SER A 418 1.52 19.32 -34.82
N PHE A 419 2.78 18.94 -34.63
CA PHE A 419 3.90 19.54 -35.37
C PHE A 419 4.12 18.79 -36.68
N ALA A 420 3.68 19.39 -37.79
CA ALA A 420 3.92 18.88 -39.14
C ALA A 420 5.23 19.44 -39.71
N GLY A 421 6.29 18.64 -39.68
CA GLY A 421 7.31 18.43 -40.72
C GLY A 421 8.21 19.57 -41.23
N GLY A 422 9.52 19.30 -41.30
CA GLY A 422 10.40 19.80 -42.37
C GLY A 422 11.81 20.27 -41.93
N LEU A 423 12.82 19.41 -42.12
CA LEU A 423 14.25 19.73 -41.98
C LEU A 423 14.74 20.74 -43.04
N ALA A 424 15.58 21.71 -42.63
CA ALA A 424 16.91 22.00 -43.19
C ALA A 424 17.34 23.49 -43.05
N GLY A 425 18.47 23.72 -42.37
CA GLY A 425 19.37 24.84 -42.68
C GLY A 425 19.68 25.82 -41.54
N SER A 426 20.96 25.82 -41.12
CA SER A 426 21.78 26.95 -40.64
C SER A 426 21.25 27.86 -39.51
N ASP A 427 22.10 27.98 -38.48
CA ASP A 427 22.23 29.11 -37.54
C ASP A 427 20.93 29.61 -36.89
N GLY A 428 20.66 29.14 -35.68
CA GLY A 428 19.82 29.81 -34.69
C GLY A 428 18.37 30.08 -35.13
N ILE A 429 17.53 29.06 -35.07
CA ILE A 429 16.08 29.26 -34.94
C ILE A 429 15.75 29.16 -33.43
N PRO A 430 15.23 30.21 -32.79
CA PRO A 430 14.74 30.11 -31.42
C PRO A 430 13.42 29.33 -31.40
N GLY A 431 13.33 28.28 -30.57
CA GLY A 431 12.05 27.72 -30.11
C GLY A 431 11.53 26.43 -30.76
N ILE A 432 12.38 25.43 -31.05
CA ILE A 432 11.90 24.09 -31.46
C ILE A 432 12.48 23.03 -30.50
N SER A 433 11.62 22.28 -29.81
CA SER A 433 11.99 21.16 -28.92
C SER A 433 12.59 19.98 -29.71
N TYR A 434 13.57 19.28 -29.14
CA TYR A 434 14.17 18.07 -29.74
C TYR A 434 14.02 16.87 -28.81
N THR A 435 13.16 15.92 -29.16
CA THR A 435 13.08 14.62 -28.47
C THR A 435 13.23 13.46 -29.44
N ALA A 436 13.89 12.37 -29.03
CA ALA A 436 14.14 11.21 -29.90
C ALA A 436 14.43 9.91 -29.14
N ALA A 437 14.43 8.75 -29.80
CA ALA A 437 15.04 7.55 -29.24
C ALA A 437 16.56 7.73 -29.12
N LEU A 438 17.18 8.36 -30.13
CA LEU A 438 18.58 8.78 -30.09
C LEU A 438 18.73 10.27 -30.38
N LEU A 439 19.29 11.01 -29.42
CA LEU A 439 19.71 12.40 -29.57
C LEU A 439 21.23 12.49 -29.45
N ILE A 440 21.88 12.96 -30.51
CA ILE A 440 23.34 12.99 -30.61
C ILE A 440 23.76 14.40 -31.03
N TYR A 441 24.35 15.14 -30.09
CA TYR A 441 24.58 16.58 -30.24
C TYR A 441 25.99 17.00 -29.81
N ASN A 442 26.61 17.91 -30.59
CA ASN A 442 27.95 18.48 -30.36
C ASN A 442 29.03 17.44 -29.98
N THR A 443 29.02 16.31 -30.66
CA THR A 443 29.87 15.14 -30.38
C THR A 443 30.64 14.72 -31.63
N ASN A 444 31.55 13.75 -31.49
CA ASN A 444 32.27 13.17 -32.63
C ASN A 444 31.33 12.29 -33.47
N LEU A 445 31.82 11.79 -34.61
CA LEU A 445 31.05 10.91 -35.48
C LEU A 445 30.78 9.57 -34.79
N ILE A 446 29.51 9.28 -34.51
CA ILE A 446 29.03 8.05 -33.86
C ILE A 446 28.78 6.97 -34.90
N GLN A 447 29.15 5.73 -34.58
CA GLN A 447 28.92 4.56 -35.43
C GLN A 447 27.85 3.67 -34.82
N MET A 448 26.83 3.35 -35.62
CA MET A 448 25.81 2.36 -35.29
C MET A 448 25.79 1.26 -36.35
N ALA A 449 25.75 0.00 -35.91
CA ALA A 449 25.53 -1.11 -36.82
C ALA A 449 24.70 -2.24 -36.20
N ASN A 450 24.06 -3.04 -37.05
CA ASN A 450 23.27 -4.22 -36.65
C ASN A 450 22.12 -3.93 -35.67
N SER A 451 21.61 -2.70 -35.66
CA SER A 451 20.64 -2.24 -34.65
C SER A 451 19.24 -2.03 -35.22
N ILE A 452 18.23 -2.07 -34.36
CA ILE A 452 16.83 -1.78 -34.70
C ILE A 452 16.39 -0.49 -33.97
N VAL A 453 15.75 0.43 -34.68
CA VAL A 453 15.12 1.65 -34.12
C VAL A 453 13.70 1.75 -34.71
N TRP A 454 12.71 1.30 -33.97
CA TRP A 454 11.35 1.07 -34.49
C TRP A 454 10.26 1.56 -33.53
N GLU A 455 9.12 2.01 -34.01
CA GLU A 455 7.98 2.46 -33.19
C GLU A 455 8.33 3.54 -32.15
N ASN A 456 9.28 4.43 -32.45
CA ASN A 456 9.60 5.55 -31.57
C ASN A 456 8.94 6.83 -32.09
N ASP A 457 8.47 7.71 -31.19
CA ASP A 457 7.82 8.97 -31.57
C ASP A 457 8.70 9.85 -32.47
N THR A 458 10.01 9.84 -32.21
CA THR A 458 11.03 10.38 -33.11
C THR A 458 12.25 9.46 -33.10
N PRO A 459 12.62 8.80 -34.21
CA PRO A 459 13.67 7.77 -34.18
C PRO A 459 15.08 8.31 -33.86
N VAL A 460 15.56 9.30 -34.61
CA VAL A 460 16.94 9.81 -34.47
C VAL A 460 16.99 11.31 -34.77
N ILE A 461 17.63 12.08 -33.89
CA ILE A 461 18.03 13.47 -34.14
C ILE A 461 19.56 13.55 -34.05
N SER A 462 20.22 13.60 -35.21
CA SER A 462 21.69 13.71 -35.30
C SER A 462 22.18 14.16 -36.67
N ASN A 463 23.25 14.96 -36.69
CA ASN A 463 24.11 15.18 -37.87
C ASN A 463 25.43 14.39 -37.80
N TYR A 464 25.61 13.62 -36.73
CA TYR A 464 26.87 12.96 -36.37
C TYR A 464 26.74 11.44 -36.32
N LEU A 465 25.60 10.87 -36.71
CA LEU A 465 25.38 9.43 -36.76
C LEU A 465 25.71 8.86 -38.14
N THR A 466 26.50 7.79 -38.18
CA THR A 466 26.62 6.89 -39.33
C THR A 466 26.06 5.52 -38.97
N ALA A 467 25.08 5.07 -39.75
CA ALA A 467 24.40 3.79 -39.54
C ALA A 467 24.68 2.82 -40.71
N SER A 468 24.90 1.55 -40.41
CA SER A 468 25.04 0.49 -41.42
C SER A 468 24.40 -0.81 -40.95
N TYR A 469 23.70 -1.52 -41.83
CA TYR A 469 22.96 -2.73 -41.50
C TYR A 469 21.99 -2.52 -40.33
N CYS A 470 21.17 -1.47 -40.39
CA CYS A 470 20.16 -1.19 -39.37
C CYS A 470 18.74 -1.20 -39.95
N CYS A 471 17.77 -1.55 -39.11
CA CYS A 471 16.34 -1.42 -39.41
C CYS A 471 15.76 -0.19 -38.69
N MET A 472 15.22 0.78 -39.44
CA MET A 472 14.75 2.05 -38.87
C MET A 472 13.41 2.50 -39.47
N ASP A 473 12.56 3.16 -38.68
CA ASP A 473 11.32 3.81 -39.18
C ASP A 473 11.59 4.89 -40.24
N THR A 474 12.79 5.49 -40.20
CA THR A 474 13.23 6.53 -41.13
C THR A 474 14.41 6.06 -41.97
N LEU A 475 14.40 6.39 -43.26
CA LEU A 475 15.44 5.96 -44.19
C LEU A 475 16.77 6.70 -43.92
N PHE A 476 17.75 5.99 -43.37
CA PHE A 476 19.11 6.50 -43.15
C PHE A 476 20.08 6.03 -44.26
N SER A 477 20.82 6.96 -44.87
CA SER A 477 21.80 6.60 -45.90
C SER A 477 22.97 5.82 -45.31
N GLY A 478 23.15 4.59 -45.74
CA GLY A 478 24.22 3.70 -45.27
C GLY A 478 24.14 2.35 -45.97
N ILE A 479 25.21 1.55 -45.90
CA ILE A 479 25.22 0.21 -46.48
C ILE A 479 24.30 -0.68 -45.64
N GLY A 480 23.36 -1.39 -46.27
CA GLY A 480 22.54 -2.41 -45.61
C GLY A 480 21.35 -1.91 -44.78
N ASN A 481 21.10 -0.59 -44.71
CA ASN A 481 19.96 -0.06 -43.96
C ASN A 481 18.63 -0.23 -44.72
N PHE A 482 17.54 -0.48 -44.00
CA PHE A 482 16.19 -0.59 -44.58
C PHE A 482 15.10 -0.17 -43.57
N THR A 483 13.86 -0.06 -44.06
CA THR A 483 12.71 0.51 -43.31
C THR A 483 11.50 -0.43 -43.34
N SER A 484 11.72 -1.73 -43.11
CA SER A 484 10.64 -2.72 -43.06
C SER A 484 10.35 -3.06 -41.61
N ASP A 485 9.08 -3.29 -41.29
CA ASP A 485 8.67 -3.72 -39.95
C ASP A 485 9.53 -4.90 -39.46
N PRO A 486 10.20 -4.80 -38.29
CA PRO A 486 11.03 -5.85 -37.74
C PRO A 486 10.22 -7.07 -37.29
N ILE A 487 8.90 -6.98 -37.13
CA ILE A 487 8.01 -8.08 -36.76
C ILE A 487 8.48 -8.76 -35.47
N PHE A 488 8.39 -8.01 -34.38
CA PHE A 488 8.67 -8.55 -33.06
C PHE A 488 7.59 -9.55 -32.63
N THR A 489 7.98 -10.51 -31.79
CA THR A 489 7.12 -11.48 -31.13
C THR A 489 7.57 -11.64 -29.69
N GLU A 490 6.60 -11.86 -28.81
CA GLU A 490 6.87 -12.08 -27.40
C GLU A 490 7.08 -13.57 -27.11
N THR A 491 7.95 -13.85 -26.13
CA THR A 491 8.13 -15.18 -25.55
C THR A 491 8.25 -15.07 -24.02
N VAL A 492 8.30 -16.21 -23.34
CA VAL A 492 8.60 -16.28 -21.91
C VAL A 492 9.98 -15.70 -21.55
N PHE A 493 10.87 -15.52 -22.52
CA PHE A 493 12.22 -14.98 -22.34
C PHE A 493 12.30 -13.46 -22.64
N GLY A 494 11.22 -12.82 -23.12
CA GLY A 494 11.20 -11.38 -23.43
C GLY A 494 10.27 -10.99 -24.59
N SER A 495 10.03 -9.68 -24.77
CA SER A 495 9.03 -9.12 -25.69
C SER A 495 9.53 -8.81 -27.11
N HIS A 496 10.86 -8.79 -27.35
CA HIS A 496 11.48 -8.31 -28.60
C HIS A 496 12.25 -9.39 -29.36
N PHE A 497 11.70 -10.61 -29.43
CA PHE A 497 12.24 -11.64 -30.34
C PHE A 497 11.79 -11.36 -31.78
N LEU A 498 12.62 -11.66 -32.76
CA LEU A 498 12.20 -11.61 -34.16
C LEU A 498 11.27 -12.79 -34.45
N SER A 499 10.25 -12.61 -35.29
CA SER A 499 9.37 -13.70 -35.72
C SER A 499 10.05 -14.60 -36.77
N GLN A 500 9.99 -15.93 -36.65
CA GLN A 500 10.51 -16.86 -37.67
C GLN A 500 9.49 -17.92 -38.10
N VAL A 501 9.38 -18.14 -39.41
CA VAL A 501 8.54 -19.25 -39.90
C VAL A 501 9.12 -20.61 -39.50
N GLU A 502 10.45 -20.73 -39.40
CA GLU A 502 11.14 -21.98 -39.05
C GLU A 502 10.98 -22.37 -37.58
N ALA A 503 10.85 -21.38 -36.68
CA ALA A 503 10.53 -21.58 -35.27
C ALA A 503 9.01 -21.77 -35.01
N GLY A 504 8.20 -21.76 -36.08
CA GLY A 504 6.76 -22.06 -36.03
C GLY A 504 5.84 -20.85 -36.01
N GLN A 505 6.35 -19.62 -36.16
CA GLN A 505 5.51 -18.43 -36.28
C GLN A 505 4.96 -18.22 -37.70
N ASN A 506 3.93 -17.40 -37.83
CA ASN A 506 3.17 -17.24 -39.08
C ASN A 506 3.86 -16.36 -40.12
N ILE A 507 4.82 -15.54 -39.71
CA ILE A 507 5.46 -14.51 -40.55
C ILE A 507 6.97 -14.51 -40.28
N GLN A 508 7.77 -14.31 -41.33
CA GLN A 508 9.22 -14.18 -41.22
C GLN A 508 9.58 -12.71 -41.05
N SER A 509 10.31 -12.40 -39.98
CA SER A 509 10.90 -11.07 -39.78
C SER A 509 11.95 -10.77 -40.86
N PRO A 510 11.96 -9.55 -41.42
CA PRO A 510 12.99 -9.12 -42.37
C PRO A 510 14.34 -8.82 -41.69
N CYS A 511 14.38 -8.78 -40.36
CA CYS A 511 15.58 -8.53 -39.58
C CYS A 511 16.42 -9.80 -39.31
N VAL A 512 15.89 -10.96 -39.67
CA VAL A 512 16.57 -12.25 -39.53
C VAL A 512 17.56 -12.45 -40.67
N ASP A 513 18.81 -12.79 -40.34
CA ASP A 513 19.97 -12.99 -41.22
C ASP A 513 20.31 -11.78 -42.14
N THR A 514 20.07 -10.54 -41.66
CA THR A 514 20.20 -9.31 -42.48
C THR A 514 21.29 -8.34 -41.97
N GLY A 515 22.01 -8.70 -40.91
CA GLY A 515 23.12 -7.91 -40.34
C GLY A 515 24.38 -7.86 -41.20
N CYS A 516 25.39 -7.18 -40.67
CA CYS A 516 26.69 -7.03 -41.31
C CYS A 516 27.38 -8.40 -41.46
N PRO A 517 27.72 -8.87 -42.68
CA PRO A 517 28.36 -10.18 -42.89
C PRO A 517 29.77 -10.32 -42.30
N ASP A 518 30.42 -9.19 -42.00
CA ASP A 518 31.76 -9.15 -41.40
C ASP A 518 31.70 -8.94 -39.87
N SER A 519 30.50 -8.92 -39.27
CA SER A 519 30.32 -8.79 -37.81
C SER A 519 30.74 -10.07 -37.09
N MET A 520 31.22 -9.91 -35.86
CA MET A 520 31.34 -11.05 -34.93
C MET A 520 29.93 -11.54 -34.60
N LEU A 521 29.72 -12.86 -34.64
CA LEU A 521 28.47 -13.47 -34.18
C LEU A 521 28.30 -13.18 -32.68
N VAL A 522 27.12 -12.72 -32.30
CA VAL A 522 26.77 -12.42 -30.91
C VAL A 522 26.45 -13.74 -30.19
N MET A 523 26.93 -13.90 -28.94
CA MET A 523 26.44 -15.02 -28.11
C MET A 523 25.01 -14.74 -27.70
N GLY A 524 24.14 -15.73 -27.86
CA GLY A 524 22.70 -15.59 -27.66
C GLY A 524 21.89 -15.70 -28.95
N SER A 525 20.62 -15.33 -28.90
CA SER A 525 19.64 -15.51 -29.98
C SER A 525 18.62 -14.37 -29.94
N THR A 526 18.39 -13.74 -31.08
CA THR A 526 17.23 -12.86 -31.38
C THR A 526 15.98 -13.69 -31.70
N ARG A 527 16.08 -15.03 -31.67
CA ARG A 527 15.10 -15.97 -32.19
C ARG A 527 14.40 -16.74 -31.09
N THR A 528 13.13 -17.05 -31.34
CA THR A 528 12.28 -17.75 -30.38
C THR A 528 12.65 -19.22 -30.18
N ASP A 529 13.42 -19.81 -31.11
CA ASP A 529 13.93 -21.17 -31.04
C ASP A 529 15.28 -21.29 -30.30
N GLY A 530 15.87 -20.15 -29.88
CA GLY A 530 17.10 -20.13 -29.11
C GLY A 530 18.37 -20.45 -29.89
N PHE A 531 18.28 -20.64 -31.21
CA PHE A 531 19.47 -20.88 -32.01
C PHE A 531 20.27 -19.58 -32.15
N SER A 532 21.56 -19.64 -31.83
CA SER A 532 22.48 -18.56 -32.16
C SER A 532 22.70 -18.44 -33.66
N ASP A 533 22.96 -17.22 -34.10
CA ASP A 533 23.20 -16.88 -35.50
C ASP A 533 24.28 -17.79 -36.13
N GLN A 534 24.02 -18.24 -37.37
CA GLN A 534 24.96 -19.00 -38.18
C GLN A 534 25.23 -18.26 -39.49
N GLY A 535 26.34 -17.51 -39.55
CA GLY A 535 26.74 -16.80 -40.77
C GLY A 535 26.46 -15.30 -40.71
N ILE A 536 25.39 -14.83 -41.35
CA ILE A 536 24.98 -13.42 -41.27
C ILE A 536 24.23 -13.25 -39.94
N THR A 537 24.59 -12.24 -39.15
CA THR A 537 23.95 -11.99 -37.85
C THR A 537 22.53 -11.43 -38.03
N ASP A 538 21.62 -11.77 -37.13
CA ASP A 538 20.32 -11.12 -37.03
C ASP A 538 20.50 -9.67 -36.54
N LEU A 539 19.55 -8.78 -36.83
CA LEU A 539 19.57 -7.41 -36.30
C LEU A 539 18.95 -7.33 -34.90
N GLY A 540 19.43 -6.38 -34.10
CA GLY A 540 18.84 -6.08 -32.79
C GLY A 540 19.46 -6.90 -31.66
N PHE A 541 18.69 -7.08 -30.57
CA PHE A 541 19.16 -7.61 -29.30
C PHE A 541 19.08 -9.15 -29.22
N HIS A 542 20.17 -9.81 -28.80
CA HIS A 542 20.31 -11.25 -28.63
C HIS A 542 20.22 -11.69 -27.16
N TYR A 543 19.39 -12.69 -26.88
CA TYR A 543 19.20 -13.32 -25.56
C TYR A 543 20.13 -14.55 -25.35
N GLU A 544 20.80 -14.72 -24.22
CA GLU A 544 21.85 -15.77 -23.99
C GLU A 544 21.36 -17.25 -23.91
N MET A 545 22.14 -18.23 -24.44
CA MET A 545 21.93 -19.72 -24.43
C MET A 545 23.31 -20.52 -24.35
N SER A 546 23.48 -21.75 -23.77
CA SER A 546 24.80 -22.42 -23.36
C SER A 546 25.29 -23.78 -24.07
N ASP A 547 26.62 -24.20 -24.10
CA ASP A 547 27.42 -25.14 -25.06
C ASP A 547 28.06 -26.55 -24.54
N PRO A 548 28.48 -27.64 -25.35
CA PRO A 548 28.68 -29.09 -24.92
C PRO A 548 30.06 -29.90 -25.05
N GLN A 549 30.33 -30.91 -24.17
CA GLN A 549 31.35 -32.05 -24.16
C GLN A 549 30.65 -33.46 -24.32
N PRO A 550 31.27 -34.69 -24.42
CA PRO A 550 30.51 -35.97 -24.28
C PRO A 550 29.88 -36.02 -22.91
N THR A 551 28.61 -35.65 -22.85
CA THR A 551 27.91 -35.40 -21.61
C THR A 551 27.12 -36.64 -21.27
N LEU A 552 27.42 -37.21 -20.10
CA LEU A 552 26.59 -38.22 -19.49
C LEU A 552 25.28 -37.52 -19.12
N MET A 553 24.25 -37.80 -19.90
CA MET A 553 22.90 -37.36 -19.59
C MET A 553 22.10 -38.59 -19.20
N VAL A 554 21.44 -38.49 -18.06
CA VAL A 554 20.56 -39.53 -17.56
C VAL A 554 19.15 -39.00 -17.69
N ILE A 555 18.29 -39.73 -18.40
CA ILE A 555 16.91 -39.31 -18.66
C ILE A 555 15.96 -40.42 -18.19
N PRO A 556 15.07 -40.15 -17.24
CA PRO A 556 14.95 -38.89 -16.49
C PRO A 556 16.14 -38.73 -15.50
N SER A 557 16.51 -37.49 -15.18
CA SER A 557 17.64 -37.15 -14.28
C SER A 557 17.35 -37.42 -12.80
N GLU A 558 16.08 -37.64 -12.50
CA GLU A 558 15.51 -38.12 -11.25
C GLU A 558 14.35 -39.05 -11.61
N ILE A 559 14.03 -40.00 -10.75
CA ILE A 559 12.88 -40.87 -10.94
C ILE A 559 11.93 -40.72 -9.78
N HIS A 560 10.64 -40.64 -10.11
CA HIS A 560 9.57 -40.39 -9.17
C HIS A 560 8.66 -41.58 -9.13
N PHE A 561 8.84 -42.44 -8.15
CA PHE A 561 7.85 -43.43 -7.83
C PHE A 561 6.73 -42.77 -7.05
N HIS A 562 5.52 -43.05 -7.49
CA HIS A 562 4.32 -42.66 -6.77
C HIS A 562 3.56 -43.94 -6.42
N GLY A 563 3.16 -44.06 -5.17
CA GLY A 563 2.39 -45.19 -4.68
C GLY A 563 1.48 -44.76 -3.55
N GLU A 564 0.43 -45.53 -3.29
CA GLU A 564 -0.43 -45.32 -2.13
C GLU A 564 0.00 -46.27 -1.01
N VAL A 565 0.06 -45.79 0.24
CA VAL A 565 0.43 -46.63 1.39
C VAL A 565 -0.46 -47.86 1.46
N GLY A 566 0.14 -49.04 1.61
CA GLY A 566 -0.59 -50.32 1.68
C GLY A 566 -1.02 -50.92 0.33
N SER A 567 -0.65 -50.29 -0.79
CA SER A 567 -0.92 -50.79 -2.15
C SER A 567 0.18 -51.75 -2.67
N LEU A 568 0.09 -52.15 -3.95
CA LEU A 568 1.15 -52.93 -4.62
C LEU A 568 2.35 -52.04 -4.95
N ASN A 569 3.55 -52.63 -4.98
CA ASN A 569 4.76 -51.91 -5.37
C ASN A 569 4.59 -51.19 -6.73
N PRO A 570 5.00 -49.91 -6.83
CA PRO A 570 4.93 -49.14 -8.06
C PRO A 570 5.59 -49.87 -9.25
N PRO A 571 5.08 -49.67 -10.48
CA PRO A 571 5.72 -50.21 -11.68
C PRO A 571 7.17 -49.75 -11.78
N SER A 572 8.06 -50.63 -12.27
CA SER A 572 9.45 -50.27 -12.52
C SER A 572 9.56 -49.13 -13.52
N GLN A 573 10.47 -48.20 -13.27
CA GLN A 573 10.75 -47.08 -14.18
C GLN A 573 12.02 -47.32 -14.97
N GLU A 574 12.07 -46.78 -16.17
CA GLU A 574 13.24 -46.88 -17.04
C GLU A 574 14.06 -45.58 -16.98
N VAL A 575 15.37 -45.73 -16.91
CA VAL A 575 16.35 -44.66 -16.93
C VAL A 575 17.27 -44.86 -18.13
N LEU A 576 17.25 -43.91 -19.05
CA LEU A 576 18.08 -43.87 -20.24
C LEU A 576 19.42 -43.22 -19.90
N VAL A 577 20.49 -43.98 -20.08
CA VAL A 577 21.86 -43.47 -20.06
C VAL A 577 22.20 -43.04 -21.47
N SER A 578 22.28 -41.74 -21.70
CA SER A 578 22.43 -41.14 -23.03
C SER A 578 23.74 -40.36 -23.14
N ASN A 579 24.33 -40.37 -24.32
CA ASN A 579 25.42 -39.47 -24.66
C ASN A 579 24.90 -38.35 -25.56
N TYR A 580 24.68 -37.17 -25.00
CA TYR A 580 24.21 -35.98 -25.74
C TYR A 580 25.33 -35.11 -26.29
N GLY A 581 26.57 -35.47 -25.98
CA GLY A 581 27.73 -34.83 -26.53
C GLY A 581 28.40 -35.60 -27.65
N ILE A 582 29.50 -35.04 -28.11
CA ILE A 582 30.29 -35.63 -29.19
C ILE A 582 31.31 -36.63 -28.58
N GLY A 583 31.14 -37.95 -28.77
CA GLY A 583 32.05 -39.02 -28.26
C GLY A 583 31.37 -40.38 -27.97
N GLU A 584 32.01 -41.28 -27.22
CA GLU A 584 31.43 -42.51 -26.62
C GLU A 584 31.99 -42.72 -25.21
N PHE A 585 31.21 -43.27 -24.28
CA PHE A 585 31.67 -43.66 -22.92
C PHE A 585 31.04 -45.00 -22.45
N THR A 586 31.62 -45.63 -21.42
CA THR A 586 31.07 -46.80 -20.70
C THR A 586 30.70 -46.44 -19.27
N TYR A 587 29.74 -47.12 -18.64
CA TYR A 587 29.26 -46.76 -17.30
C TYR A 587 29.01 -47.93 -16.32
N THR A 588 29.04 -47.61 -15.02
CA THR A 588 28.70 -48.53 -13.91
C THR A 588 27.68 -47.91 -12.96
N VAL A 589 26.82 -48.73 -12.36
CA VAL A 589 25.76 -48.30 -11.42
C VAL A 589 26.07 -48.78 -9.99
N SER A 590 25.87 -47.92 -9.00
CA SER A 590 25.96 -48.24 -7.57
C SER A 590 24.78 -47.68 -6.77
N ASN A 591 24.19 -48.47 -5.86
CA ASN A 591 23.15 -48.07 -4.92
C ASN A 591 23.39 -48.65 -3.50
N GLU A 592 22.94 -47.94 -2.46
CA GLU A 592 23.08 -48.37 -1.05
C GLU A 592 21.74 -48.63 -0.33
N ALA A 593 20.60 -48.25 -0.92
CA ALA A 593 19.26 -48.37 -0.33
C ALA A 593 18.67 -49.79 -0.43
N GLU A 594 18.12 -50.31 0.68
CA GLU A 594 17.52 -51.66 0.75
C GLU A 594 16.19 -51.78 -0.03
N CYS A 595 15.44 -50.68 -0.18
CA CYS A 595 14.18 -50.62 -0.91
C CYS A 595 14.36 -50.46 -2.43
N LEU A 596 15.59 -50.30 -2.94
CA LEU A 596 15.88 -49.96 -4.34
C LEU A 596 16.64 -51.09 -5.06
N ALA A 597 16.20 -51.46 -6.27
CA ALA A 597 16.92 -52.40 -7.13
C ALA A 597 17.04 -51.89 -8.58
N ILE A 598 18.22 -52.01 -9.20
CA ILE A 598 18.51 -51.49 -10.55
C ILE A 598 19.13 -52.57 -11.45
N PHE A 599 18.68 -52.67 -12.70
CA PHE A 599 19.14 -53.68 -13.66
C PHE A 599 19.24 -53.14 -15.09
N PRO A 600 20.31 -53.40 -15.86
CA PRO A 600 21.56 -54.07 -15.49
C PRO A 600 22.54 -53.16 -14.70
N PRO A 601 23.48 -53.70 -13.90
CA PRO A 601 24.39 -52.90 -13.06
C PRO A 601 25.60 -52.28 -13.79
N PHE A 602 25.80 -52.58 -15.08
CA PHE A 602 26.84 -52.03 -15.95
C PHE A 602 26.38 -52.01 -17.41
N GLY A 603 26.88 -51.05 -18.20
CA GLY A 603 26.55 -50.89 -19.63
C GLY A 603 27.77 -50.82 -20.56
N GLY A 604 27.55 -51.07 -21.86
CA GLY A 604 28.59 -51.07 -22.91
C GLY A 604 29.01 -49.66 -23.36
N PRO A 605 29.81 -49.51 -24.44
CA PRO A 605 30.01 -48.20 -25.08
C PRO A 605 28.67 -47.67 -25.60
N VAL A 606 28.32 -46.42 -25.28
CA VAL A 606 27.01 -45.82 -25.60
C VAL A 606 27.09 -44.85 -26.81
N PRO A 607 26.68 -45.28 -28.02
CA PRO A 607 26.34 -44.36 -29.12
C PRO A 607 24.93 -44.70 -29.68
N PRO A 608 23.80 -44.16 -29.18
CA PRO A 608 23.59 -42.90 -28.46
C PRO A 608 22.87 -43.01 -27.10
N THR A 609 22.22 -44.13 -26.75
CA THR A 609 21.50 -44.37 -25.48
C THR A 609 21.57 -45.85 -25.05
N ASP A 610 21.50 -46.13 -23.75
CA ASP A 610 21.36 -47.44 -23.10
C ASP A 610 20.27 -47.35 -22.01
N THR A 611 19.65 -48.45 -21.57
CA THR A 611 18.46 -48.41 -20.68
C THR A 611 18.67 -49.23 -19.39
N LEU A 612 18.32 -48.63 -18.26
CA LEU A 612 18.28 -49.23 -16.92
C LEU A 612 16.85 -49.32 -16.42
N SER A 613 16.44 -50.43 -15.80
CA SER A 613 15.16 -50.54 -15.09
C SER A 613 15.38 -50.42 -13.58
N VAL A 614 14.60 -49.55 -12.93
CA VAL A 614 14.65 -49.27 -11.49
C VAL A 614 13.36 -49.73 -10.82
N PHE A 615 13.48 -50.40 -9.68
CA PHE A 615 12.38 -51.00 -8.91
C PHE A 615 12.41 -50.49 -7.47
N ILE A 616 11.22 -50.30 -6.87
CA ILE A 616 11.07 -49.89 -5.47
C ILE A 616 10.16 -50.85 -4.68
N ASP A 617 10.51 -51.12 -3.42
CA ASP A 617 9.69 -51.90 -2.48
C ASP A 617 9.09 -50.98 -1.40
N ILE A 618 7.76 -50.90 -1.34
CA ILE A 618 7.03 -49.97 -0.44
C ILE A 618 6.46 -50.66 0.81
N GLY A 619 6.71 -51.96 0.97
CA GLY A 619 6.18 -52.74 2.08
C GLY A 619 6.64 -52.24 3.46
N GLY A 620 5.71 -51.72 4.25
CA GLY A 620 5.97 -51.26 5.63
C GLY A 620 6.39 -49.79 5.77
N LEU A 621 6.33 -49.02 4.67
CA LEU A 621 6.51 -47.56 4.69
C LEU A 621 5.19 -46.85 5.00
N VAL A 622 5.26 -45.68 5.62
CA VAL A 622 4.11 -44.80 5.93
C VAL A 622 3.98 -43.71 4.85
N ALA A 623 2.95 -42.87 4.93
CA ALA A 623 2.80 -41.75 4.00
C ALA A 623 3.98 -40.78 4.15
N GLY A 624 4.45 -40.22 3.05
CA GLY A 624 5.55 -39.26 3.04
C GLY A 624 6.49 -39.42 1.85
N SER A 625 7.40 -38.46 1.72
CA SER A 625 8.41 -38.43 0.67
C SER A 625 9.70 -39.07 1.17
N TYR A 626 10.10 -40.13 0.49
CA TYR A 626 11.38 -40.80 0.71
C TYR A 626 12.32 -40.40 -0.42
N GLN A 627 13.54 -40.02 -0.03
CA GLN A 627 14.59 -39.67 -0.99
C GLN A 627 15.74 -40.64 -0.84
N GLU A 628 15.93 -41.45 -1.89
CA GLU A 628 17.07 -42.33 -2.04
C GLU A 628 17.85 -41.90 -3.29
N SER A 629 19.02 -42.50 -3.53
CA SER A 629 19.74 -42.23 -4.77
C SER A 629 20.58 -43.41 -5.22
N PHE A 630 20.92 -43.40 -6.51
CA PHE A 630 21.94 -44.27 -7.06
C PHE A 630 22.85 -43.49 -7.98
N SER A 631 24.11 -43.92 -8.11
CA SER A 631 25.10 -43.21 -8.92
C SER A 631 25.42 -43.97 -10.19
N ILE A 632 25.49 -43.24 -11.30
CA ILE A 632 25.96 -43.70 -12.61
C ILE A 632 27.31 -43.05 -12.89
N ILE A 633 28.36 -43.86 -13.00
CA ILE A 633 29.72 -43.39 -13.25
C ILE A 633 30.05 -43.64 -14.72
N GLY A 634 29.97 -42.61 -15.57
CA GLY A 634 30.43 -42.63 -16.95
C GLY A 634 31.94 -42.34 -17.04
N TRP A 635 32.73 -43.31 -17.47
CA TRP A 635 34.18 -43.17 -17.54
C TRP A 635 34.59 -42.27 -18.72
N GLY A 636 35.00 -41.03 -18.43
CA GLY A 636 35.48 -40.07 -19.42
C GLY A 636 34.42 -39.12 -20.01
N ALA A 637 33.21 -39.08 -19.45
CA ALA A 637 32.13 -38.16 -19.83
C ALA A 637 32.05 -36.94 -18.89
N ALA A 638 31.71 -35.77 -19.43
CA ALA A 638 31.32 -34.60 -18.66
C ALA A 638 30.03 -34.87 -17.89
N GLY A 639 29.89 -34.30 -16.69
CA GLY A 639 28.74 -34.55 -15.81
C GLY A 639 28.80 -35.88 -15.04
N SER A 640 29.92 -36.61 -15.09
CA SER A 640 30.10 -37.88 -14.36
C SER A 640 30.87 -37.69 -13.04
N PRO A 641 30.47 -38.33 -11.92
CA PRO A 641 29.33 -39.23 -11.79
C PRO A 641 27.98 -38.48 -11.75
N VAL A 642 26.94 -39.04 -12.35
CA VAL A 642 25.56 -38.56 -12.18
C VAL A 642 24.94 -39.32 -11.02
N VAL A 643 24.54 -38.59 -9.98
CA VAL A 643 23.67 -39.11 -8.93
C VAL A 643 22.24 -38.93 -9.42
N VAL A 644 21.48 -40.01 -9.51
CA VAL A 644 20.06 -40.00 -9.87
C VAL A 644 19.27 -40.07 -8.57
N PRO A 645 18.61 -38.98 -8.18
CA PRO A 645 17.67 -38.99 -7.08
C PRO A 645 16.49 -39.92 -7.41
N VAL A 646 16.07 -40.68 -6.41
CA VAL A 646 14.87 -41.49 -6.42
C VAL A 646 13.93 -40.92 -5.39
N HIS A 647 12.92 -40.24 -5.88
CA HIS A 647 11.82 -39.75 -5.07
C HIS A 647 10.76 -40.84 -5.05
N LEU A 648 10.39 -41.26 -3.85
CA LEU A 648 9.21 -42.06 -3.62
C LEU A 648 8.24 -41.20 -2.82
N ASP A 649 7.19 -40.77 -3.48
CA ASP A 649 6.05 -40.15 -2.80
C ASP A 649 5.04 -41.26 -2.52
N LEU A 650 4.89 -41.57 -1.23
CA LEU A 650 3.81 -42.41 -0.76
C LEU A 650 2.65 -41.55 -0.31
N ASP A 651 1.62 -41.56 -1.13
CA ASP A 651 0.36 -40.93 -0.85
C ASP A 651 -0.39 -41.70 0.24
N GLY A 652 -0.86 -40.96 1.22
CA GLY A 652 -1.65 -41.45 2.33
C GLY A 652 -2.03 -40.30 3.25
N PRO A 653 -2.68 -40.58 4.38
CA PRO A 653 -3.14 -39.53 5.27
C PRO A 653 -1.96 -38.79 5.90
N ILE A 654 -2.10 -37.49 6.15
CA ILE A 654 -1.08 -36.67 6.85
C ILE A 654 -1.77 -35.99 8.02
N LEU A 655 -1.33 -36.31 9.24
CA LEU A 655 -1.87 -35.73 10.46
C LEU A 655 -1.29 -34.33 10.66
N PHE A 656 -2.17 -33.34 10.82
CA PHE A 656 -1.81 -32.02 11.29
C PHE A 656 -2.74 -31.62 12.43
N VAL A 657 -2.16 -31.09 13.50
CA VAL A 657 -2.85 -30.73 14.73
C VAL A 657 -2.57 -29.26 15.06
N ASN A 658 -3.61 -28.48 15.35
CA ASN A 658 -3.48 -27.07 15.71
C ASN A 658 -4.61 -26.63 16.68
N PRO A 659 -4.31 -25.94 17.80
CA PRO A 659 -2.97 -25.63 18.32
C PRO A 659 -2.27 -26.84 18.96
N ASP A 660 -0.95 -26.75 19.13
CA ASP A 660 -0.10 -27.76 19.80
C ASP A 660 -0.08 -27.62 21.33
N THR A 661 -0.59 -26.50 21.85
CA THR A 661 -0.78 -26.22 23.27
C THR A 661 -2.15 -25.59 23.51
N LEU A 662 -2.87 -26.08 24.54
CA LEU A 662 -4.09 -25.48 25.07
C LEU A 662 -3.85 -25.06 26.52
N GLU A 663 -4.09 -23.79 26.83
CA GLU A 663 -3.99 -23.27 28.19
C GLU A 663 -5.36 -22.86 28.72
N PHE A 664 -5.75 -23.46 29.84
CA PHE A 664 -6.97 -23.16 30.59
C PHE A 664 -6.59 -22.53 31.93
N THR A 665 -7.34 -21.52 32.34
CA THR A 665 -7.28 -20.97 33.70
C THR A 665 -8.66 -21.09 34.31
N ALA A 666 -8.73 -21.68 35.51
CA ALA A 666 -9.98 -21.93 36.20
C ALA A 666 -9.88 -21.47 37.66
N VAL A 667 -10.94 -20.85 38.18
CA VAL A 667 -10.98 -20.40 39.57
C VAL A 667 -11.42 -21.55 40.47
N TYR A 668 -10.70 -21.82 41.55
CA TYR A 668 -11.01 -22.90 42.49
C TYR A 668 -12.46 -22.84 43.00
N GLY A 669 -13.27 -23.82 42.61
CA GLY A 669 -14.70 -23.91 42.95
C GLY A 669 -15.65 -23.08 42.06
N GLY A 670 -15.13 -22.42 41.03
CA GLY A 670 -15.87 -21.65 40.02
C GLY A 670 -16.44 -22.51 38.89
N GLN A 671 -16.94 -21.86 37.83
CA GLN A 671 -17.39 -22.55 36.62
C GLN A 671 -16.23 -23.18 35.84
N MET A 672 -16.54 -24.15 34.99
CA MET A 672 -15.54 -24.72 34.08
C MET A 672 -15.06 -23.64 33.10
N PRO A 673 -13.75 -23.58 32.79
CA PRO A 673 -13.23 -22.70 31.76
C PRO A 673 -13.84 -23.07 30.40
N LEU A 674 -13.93 -22.09 29.50
CA LEU A 674 -14.48 -22.30 28.16
C LEU A 674 -13.71 -23.42 27.43
N SER A 675 -14.45 -24.29 26.75
CA SER A 675 -13.87 -25.37 25.96
C SER A 675 -13.03 -24.83 24.82
N GLN A 676 -11.87 -25.42 24.58
CA GLN A 676 -11.05 -25.09 23.42
C GLN A 676 -11.08 -26.23 22.42
N THR A 677 -10.81 -25.93 21.15
CA THR A 677 -10.85 -26.91 20.07
C THR A 677 -9.48 -27.14 19.48
N ILE A 678 -9.14 -28.41 19.28
CA ILE A 678 -8.04 -28.84 18.45
C ILE A 678 -8.61 -29.09 17.06
N GLU A 679 -8.13 -28.34 16.09
CA GLU A 679 -8.37 -28.62 14.69
C GLU A 679 -7.42 -29.72 14.22
N ILE A 680 -8.01 -30.77 13.65
CA ILE A 680 -7.29 -31.84 12.98
C ILE A 680 -7.49 -31.71 11.49
N ARG A 681 -6.41 -31.59 10.74
CA ARG A 681 -6.46 -31.60 9.27
C ARG A 681 -5.81 -32.86 8.75
N ASN A 682 -6.51 -33.54 7.84
CA ASN A 682 -5.86 -34.48 6.95
C ASN A 682 -5.26 -33.68 5.80
N GLN A 683 -3.97 -33.39 5.86
CA GLN A 683 -3.26 -32.68 4.79
C GLN A 683 -2.88 -33.61 3.62
N GLY A 684 -3.11 -34.91 3.78
CA GLY A 684 -2.84 -35.95 2.79
C GLY A 684 -4.10 -36.49 2.12
N ILE A 685 -3.94 -37.58 1.37
CA ILE A 685 -5.08 -38.25 0.72
C ILE A 685 -5.56 -39.45 1.53
N GLY A 686 -6.81 -39.88 1.31
CA GLY A 686 -7.42 -40.96 2.09
C GLY A 686 -8.09 -40.43 3.35
N MET A 687 -8.11 -41.24 4.41
CA MET A 687 -8.85 -40.94 5.64
C MET A 687 -7.96 -41.20 6.85
N LEU A 688 -7.83 -40.19 7.72
CA LEU A 688 -7.28 -40.38 9.06
C LEU A 688 -8.28 -41.19 9.90
N ASN A 689 -7.83 -42.26 10.54
CA ASN A 689 -8.53 -43.07 11.52
C ASN A 689 -7.87 -42.88 12.89
N LEU A 690 -8.22 -41.77 13.54
CA LEU A 690 -7.52 -41.28 14.72
C LEU A 690 -8.03 -41.96 15.99
N THR A 691 -7.08 -42.24 16.87
CA THR A 691 -7.34 -42.52 18.30
C THR A 691 -6.62 -41.47 19.13
N VAL A 692 -7.35 -40.86 20.07
CA VAL A 692 -6.81 -39.86 21.00
C VAL A 692 -6.74 -40.47 22.39
N GLU A 693 -5.54 -40.46 22.97
CA GLU A 693 -5.30 -40.96 24.33
C GLU A 693 -4.75 -39.84 25.21
N ASP A 694 -5.47 -39.53 26.29
CA ASP A 694 -5.00 -38.67 27.37
C ASP A 694 -5.23 -39.41 28.70
N THR A 695 -4.25 -39.32 29.60
CA THR A 695 -4.28 -39.99 30.90
C THR A 695 -4.74 -39.10 32.05
N ALA A 696 -4.93 -37.80 31.81
CA ALA A 696 -5.44 -36.85 32.80
C ALA A 696 -6.95 -37.01 33.00
N TYR A 697 -7.37 -37.22 34.25
CA TYR A 697 -8.80 -37.34 34.60
C TYR A 697 -9.56 -36.02 34.56
N TRP A 698 -8.83 -34.89 34.57
CA TRP A 698 -9.37 -33.53 34.49
C TRP A 698 -9.43 -33.00 33.05
N SER A 699 -8.87 -33.71 32.07
CA SER A 699 -8.94 -33.37 30.65
C SER A 699 -10.02 -34.23 29.99
N ILE A 700 -11.08 -33.60 29.50
CA ILE A 700 -12.19 -34.27 28.84
C ILE A 700 -12.09 -34.01 27.34
N ILE A 701 -11.76 -35.05 26.59
CA ILE A 701 -11.58 -35.02 25.13
C ILE A 701 -12.78 -35.65 24.45
N ASN A 702 -13.36 -34.95 23.47
CA ASN A 702 -14.47 -35.47 22.69
C ASN A 702 -14.39 -35.05 21.20
N PRO A 703 -14.41 -35.98 20.23
CA PRO A 703 -14.43 -37.45 20.40
C PRO A 703 -13.03 -38.05 20.57
N VAL A 704 -12.94 -39.19 21.28
CA VAL A 704 -11.67 -39.96 21.46
C VAL A 704 -11.28 -40.82 20.24
N GLN A 705 -12.22 -40.99 19.30
CA GLN A 705 -11.98 -41.60 18.00
C GLN A 705 -12.62 -40.73 16.93
N LEU A 706 -11.88 -40.43 15.87
CA LEU A 706 -12.34 -39.51 14.84
C LEU A 706 -11.85 -39.99 13.47
N GLN A 707 -12.78 -40.00 12.51
CA GLN A 707 -12.44 -40.19 11.10
C GLN A 707 -12.41 -38.83 10.41
N VAL A 708 -11.27 -38.46 9.83
CA VAL A 708 -11.09 -37.15 9.19
C VAL A 708 -10.70 -37.34 7.74
N VAL A 709 -11.55 -36.83 6.84
CA VAL A 709 -11.26 -36.81 5.40
C VAL A 709 -10.51 -35.52 5.02
N GLU A 710 -10.88 -34.38 5.59
CA GLU A 710 -10.27 -33.08 5.29
C GLU A 710 -10.01 -32.28 6.57
N VAL A 711 -11.07 -31.90 7.31
CA VAL A 711 -10.97 -31.25 8.63
C VAL A 711 -11.88 -31.95 9.62
N GLY A 712 -11.37 -32.14 10.83
CA GLY A 712 -12.10 -32.63 11.99
C GLY A 712 -11.76 -31.79 13.22
N TYR A 713 -12.63 -31.82 14.22
CA TYR A 713 -12.44 -31.05 15.44
C TYR A 713 -12.52 -31.99 16.64
N ILE A 714 -11.58 -31.81 17.56
CA ILE A 714 -11.60 -32.41 18.89
C ILE A 714 -11.85 -31.28 19.87
N THR A 715 -12.93 -31.35 20.63
CA THR A 715 -13.19 -30.40 21.72
C THR A 715 -12.51 -30.91 22.99
N VAL A 716 -11.75 -30.04 23.64
CA VAL A 716 -11.11 -30.26 24.93
C VAL A 716 -11.77 -29.38 25.98
N MET A 717 -12.24 -29.99 27.04
CA MET A 717 -12.74 -29.31 28.24
C MET A 717 -11.84 -29.65 29.42
N ALA A 718 -11.56 -28.66 30.26
CA ALA A 718 -10.79 -28.85 31.48
C ALA A 718 -11.71 -28.83 32.70
N ASP A 719 -11.86 -29.98 33.36
CA ASP A 719 -12.66 -30.16 34.57
C ASP A 719 -11.80 -29.94 35.83
N GLN A 720 -12.07 -28.84 36.52
CA GLN A 720 -11.37 -28.50 37.76
C GLN A 720 -11.94 -29.18 39.02
N GLU A 721 -13.02 -29.98 38.91
CA GLU A 721 -13.66 -30.59 40.07
C GLU A 721 -12.70 -31.49 40.86
N GLY A 722 -12.46 -31.12 42.12
CA GLY A 722 -11.58 -31.86 43.02
C GLY A 722 -10.08 -31.59 42.86
N LEU A 723 -9.68 -30.66 41.99
CA LEU A 723 -8.30 -30.16 41.91
C LEU A 723 -8.04 -29.07 42.96
N GLU A 724 -6.89 -29.14 43.64
CA GLU A 724 -6.42 -28.04 44.49
C GLU A 724 -5.82 -26.91 43.63
N ILE A 725 -5.64 -25.72 44.21
CA ILE A 725 -4.95 -24.60 43.54
C ILE A 725 -3.55 -25.06 43.09
N GLY A 726 -3.23 -24.84 41.82
CA GLY A 726 -1.98 -25.30 41.21
C GLY A 726 -2.06 -25.39 39.69
N SER A 727 -0.90 -25.64 39.07
CA SER A 727 -0.78 -25.87 37.63
C SER A 727 -0.73 -27.36 37.35
N TYR A 728 -1.56 -27.82 36.42
CA TYR A 728 -1.68 -29.20 35.98
C TYR A 728 -1.37 -29.23 34.48
N SER A 729 -0.56 -30.19 34.05
CA SER A 729 -0.27 -30.40 32.63
C SER A 729 -0.51 -31.85 32.23
N SER A 730 -0.97 -32.04 30.99
CA SER A 730 -1.13 -33.33 30.34
C SER A 730 -0.67 -33.27 28.89
N GLU A 731 -0.42 -34.44 28.30
CA GLU A 731 -0.12 -34.60 26.88
C GLU A 731 -1.19 -35.53 26.27
N ALA A 732 -2.00 -34.99 25.36
CA ALA A 732 -2.95 -35.77 24.58
C ALA A 732 -2.26 -36.30 23.32
N LEU A 733 -2.15 -37.63 23.21
CA LEU A 733 -1.52 -38.33 22.09
C LEU A 733 -2.56 -38.63 21.02
N ILE A 734 -2.36 -38.10 19.81
CA ILE A 734 -3.24 -38.29 18.66
C ILE A 734 -2.53 -39.22 17.68
N VAL A 735 -3.13 -40.39 17.43
CA VAL A 735 -2.48 -41.50 16.71
C VAL A 735 -3.31 -41.96 15.52
N ASP A 736 -2.64 -42.09 14.38
CA ASP A 736 -3.04 -42.85 13.19
C ASP A 736 -1.89 -43.80 12.77
N GLU A 737 -2.19 -45.06 12.46
CA GLU A 737 -1.18 -46.08 12.14
C GLU A 737 -0.45 -45.86 10.80
N PHE A 738 -1.09 -45.18 9.84
CA PHE A 738 -0.60 -45.03 8.46
C PHE A 738 -0.35 -43.59 8.05
N ALA A 739 -0.72 -42.63 8.90
CA ALA A 739 -0.52 -41.22 8.60
C ALA A 739 0.93 -40.76 8.82
N ALA A 740 1.39 -39.86 7.95
CA ALA A 740 2.58 -39.06 8.23
C ALA A 740 2.33 -38.17 9.45
N ASN A 741 3.40 -37.84 10.20
CA ASN A 741 3.35 -37.04 11.43
C ASN A 741 2.52 -37.64 12.57
N SER A 742 2.33 -38.96 12.57
CA SER A 742 1.70 -39.68 13.67
C SER A 742 2.73 -40.54 14.44
N PRO A 743 2.66 -40.60 15.79
CA PRO A 743 1.72 -39.87 16.63
C PRO A 743 2.10 -38.40 16.80
N ASP A 744 1.10 -37.53 17.00
CA ASP A 744 1.28 -36.12 17.34
C ASP A 744 0.77 -35.84 18.77
N THR A 745 1.27 -34.78 19.42
CA THR A 745 0.99 -34.48 20.84
C THR A 745 0.49 -33.06 21.03
N VAL A 746 -0.61 -32.90 21.76
CA VAL A 746 -1.07 -31.59 22.25
C VAL A 746 -0.84 -31.48 23.74
N VAL A 747 -0.16 -30.42 24.16
CA VAL A 747 0.05 -30.10 25.56
C VAL A 747 -1.20 -29.40 26.09
N ILE A 748 -1.79 -29.92 27.16
CA ILE A 748 -2.96 -29.31 27.82
C ILE A 748 -2.51 -28.83 29.19
N ILE A 749 -2.68 -27.54 29.47
CA ILE A 749 -2.32 -26.90 30.75
C ILE A 749 -3.61 -26.39 31.40
N LEU A 750 -3.85 -26.75 32.66
CA LEU A 750 -4.91 -26.19 33.49
C LEU A 750 -4.28 -25.52 34.72
N ASN A 751 -4.47 -24.21 34.85
CA ASN A 751 -4.08 -23.45 36.03
C ASN A 751 -5.31 -23.22 36.91
N VAL A 752 -5.38 -23.91 38.05
CA VAL A 752 -6.42 -23.67 39.06
C VAL A 752 -5.92 -22.59 40.02
N VAL A 753 -6.59 -21.44 40.05
CA VAL A 753 -6.18 -20.22 40.78
C VAL A 753 -7.24 -19.79 41.79
N GLU A 754 -6.87 -18.92 42.75
CA GLU A 754 -7.85 -18.29 43.64
C GLU A 754 -8.72 -17.28 42.87
N GLN A 755 -9.92 -16.97 43.37
CA GLN A 755 -10.78 -15.92 42.79
C GLN A 755 -10.01 -14.61 42.75
N PHE A 756 -9.86 -14.01 41.57
CA PHE A 756 -9.24 -12.70 41.44
C PHE A 756 -10.22 -11.63 41.90
N THR A 757 -9.93 -11.04 43.07
CA THR A 757 -10.70 -9.93 43.61
C THR A 757 -10.00 -8.61 43.31
N LEU A 758 -10.75 -7.60 42.88
CA LEU A 758 -10.28 -6.23 42.67
C LEU A 758 -10.85 -5.31 43.76
N SER A 759 -10.00 -4.42 44.27
CA SER A 759 -10.33 -3.39 45.26
C SER A 759 -9.21 -2.35 45.33
N GLY A 760 -9.54 -1.08 45.53
CA GLY A 760 -8.58 0.02 45.68
C GLY A 760 -7.86 0.38 44.38
N SER A 761 -6.67 0.98 44.50
CA SER A 761 -5.90 1.49 43.36
C SER A 761 -5.39 0.37 42.44
N LEU A 762 -5.60 0.52 41.13
CA LEU A 762 -5.25 -0.42 40.06
C LEU A 762 -4.22 0.20 39.09
N SER A 763 -3.27 -0.61 38.66
CA SER A 763 -2.33 -0.28 37.58
C SER A 763 -1.78 -1.56 36.92
N GLY A 764 -1.19 -1.42 35.74
CA GLY A 764 -0.61 -2.54 35.00
C GLY A 764 -1.59 -3.19 34.03
N THR A 765 -1.69 -4.52 34.01
CA THR A 765 -2.48 -5.26 33.03
C THR A 765 -3.38 -6.31 33.70
N LEU A 766 -4.68 -6.26 33.39
CA LEU A 766 -5.63 -7.34 33.68
C LEU A 766 -5.65 -8.32 32.49
N GLN A 767 -5.60 -9.62 32.80
CA GLN A 767 -5.51 -10.68 31.80
C GLN A 767 -6.87 -10.96 31.15
N GLY A 768 -6.81 -11.33 29.86
CA GLY A 768 -7.97 -11.69 29.07
C GLY A 768 -8.56 -13.04 29.48
N GLY A 769 -9.86 -13.23 29.22
CA GLY A 769 -10.58 -14.47 29.53
C GLY A 769 -10.74 -14.78 31.03
N ILE A 770 -10.46 -13.82 31.91
CA ILE A 770 -10.59 -13.96 33.36
C ILE A 770 -11.80 -13.18 33.88
N GLU A 771 -12.54 -13.81 34.79
CA GLU A 771 -13.56 -13.16 35.62
C GLU A 771 -12.93 -12.58 36.88
N TYR A 772 -12.91 -11.25 36.95
CA TYR A 772 -12.51 -10.46 38.11
C TYR A 772 -13.73 -10.06 38.92
N GLN A 773 -13.73 -10.38 40.21
CA GLN A 773 -14.79 -9.93 41.11
C GLN A 773 -14.38 -8.61 41.78
N VAL A 774 -15.12 -7.53 41.51
CA VAL A 774 -14.89 -6.23 42.16
C VAL A 774 -15.63 -6.22 43.49
N ILE A 775 -14.89 -6.13 44.60
CA ILE A 775 -15.40 -6.28 45.99
C ILE A 775 -15.33 -4.99 46.82
N ASP A 776 -14.79 -3.92 46.25
CA ASP A 776 -14.75 -2.56 46.78
C ASP A 776 -14.57 -1.61 45.58
N ASP A 777 -14.66 -0.29 45.80
CA ASP A 777 -14.31 0.70 44.78
C ASP A 777 -12.92 0.42 44.20
N ILE A 778 -12.77 0.59 42.90
CA ILE A 778 -11.49 0.47 42.20
C ILE A 778 -11.14 1.81 41.53
N GLU A 779 -9.86 2.17 41.57
CA GLU A 779 -9.41 3.47 41.05
C GLU A 779 -8.11 3.37 40.24
N ILE A 780 -7.99 4.10 39.14
CA ILE A 780 -6.71 4.34 38.45
C ILE A 780 -6.27 5.74 38.86
N GLU A 781 -5.15 5.84 39.57
CA GLU A 781 -4.61 7.10 40.05
C GLU A 781 -4.05 7.95 38.89
N PRO A 782 -3.95 9.30 39.02
CA PRO A 782 -3.58 10.21 37.92
C PRO A 782 -2.26 9.97 37.19
N LEU A 783 -1.35 9.16 37.75
CA LEU A 783 -0.05 8.83 37.13
C LEU A 783 0.06 7.36 36.73
N ASP A 784 -0.99 6.58 36.98
CA ASP A 784 -1.04 5.18 36.70
C ASP A 784 -1.76 4.92 35.38
N SER A 785 -1.52 3.74 34.83
CA SER A 785 -2.21 3.23 33.66
C SER A 785 -2.70 1.81 33.90
N LEU A 786 -3.87 1.50 33.37
CA LEU A 786 -4.44 0.15 33.39
C LEU A 786 -4.76 -0.29 31.97
N VAL A 787 -4.29 -1.48 31.61
CA VAL A 787 -4.64 -2.18 30.38
C VAL A 787 -5.54 -3.36 30.73
N ILE A 788 -6.70 -3.47 30.09
CA ILE A 788 -7.60 -4.62 30.23
C ILE A 788 -7.58 -5.39 28.91
N GLN A 789 -7.16 -6.65 28.95
CA GLN A 789 -7.03 -7.48 27.76
C GLN A 789 -8.39 -8.07 27.30
N PRO A 790 -8.52 -8.46 26.01
CA PRO A 790 -9.74 -9.03 25.45
C PRO A 790 -10.32 -10.22 26.25
N GLY A 791 -11.65 -10.28 26.37
CA GLY A 791 -12.37 -11.34 27.07
C GLY A 791 -12.36 -11.25 28.60
N ALA A 792 -11.72 -10.24 29.19
CA ALA A 792 -11.80 -10.01 30.63
C ALA A 792 -13.22 -9.59 31.05
N SER A 793 -13.67 -10.05 32.21
CA SER A 793 -14.98 -9.68 32.78
C SER A 793 -14.79 -9.09 34.18
N LEU A 794 -15.21 -7.86 34.41
CA LEU A 794 -15.21 -7.20 35.70
C LEU A 794 -16.64 -7.23 36.26
N LEU A 795 -16.85 -8.11 37.25
CA LEU A 795 -18.14 -8.38 37.86
C LEU A 795 -18.25 -7.71 39.22
N PHE A 796 -19.13 -6.71 39.34
CA PHE A 796 -19.27 -5.91 40.55
C PHE A 796 -20.16 -6.62 41.59
N ALA A 797 -19.60 -6.90 42.76
CA ALA A 797 -20.25 -7.70 43.80
C ALA A 797 -21.11 -6.88 44.79
N GLY A 798 -21.17 -5.57 44.59
CA GLY A 798 -21.94 -4.61 45.36
C GLY A 798 -21.93 -3.27 44.63
N ASP A 799 -22.54 -2.24 45.23
CA ASP A 799 -22.58 -0.88 44.68
C ASP A 799 -21.20 -0.21 44.76
N TYR A 800 -20.36 -0.46 43.76
CA TYR A 800 -18.98 0.02 43.71
C TYR A 800 -18.72 0.85 42.45
N GLU A 801 -17.82 1.82 42.57
CA GLU A 801 -17.42 2.68 41.45
C GLU A 801 -16.08 2.23 40.85
N PHE A 802 -15.97 2.32 39.53
CA PHE A 802 -14.69 2.27 38.83
C PHE A 802 -14.24 3.67 38.44
N LYS A 803 -13.33 4.24 39.23
CA LYS A 803 -12.81 5.60 39.06
C LYS A 803 -11.55 5.59 38.20
N VAL A 804 -11.52 6.40 37.16
CA VAL A 804 -10.42 6.50 36.22
C VAL A 804 -9.92 7.95 36.26
N PHE A 805 -8.92 8.21 37.09
CA PHE A 805 -8.22 9.50 37.15
C PHE A 805 -6.94 9.50 36.31
N GLY A 806 -6.34 8.34 36.07
CA GLY A 806 -5.22 8.12 35.14
C GLY A 806 -5.67 7.50 33.81
N TYR A 807 -4.76 6.83 33.10
CA TYR A 807 -5.03 6.31 31.76
C TYR A 807 -5.64 4.90 31.77
N LEU A 808 -6.82 4.72 31.16
CA LEU A 808 -7.43 3.41 30.92
C LEU A 808 -7.32 3.00 29.45
N ASN A 809 -6.85 1.78 29.18
CA ASN A 809 -6.96 1.13 27.89
C ASN A 809 -7.69 -0.21 28.04
N ALA A 810 -8.99 -0.21 27.75
CA ALA A 810 -9.83 -1.39 27.67
C ALA A 810 -10.13 -1.68 26.20
N SER A 811 -9.29 -2.49 25.55
CA SER A 811 -9.41 -2.84 24.14
C SER A 811 -9.76 -4.32 23.98
N GLY A 812 -11.05 -4.62 23.83
CA GLY A 812 -11.55 -5.94 23.50
C GLY A 812 -11.43 -6.25 22.01
N THR A 813 -12.04 -7.37 21.59
CA THR A 813 -12.27 -7.65 20.17
C THR A 813 -13.73 -8.03 19.94
N ILE A 814 -14.15 -8.12 18.67
CA ILE A 814 -15.49 -8.57 18.29
C ILE A 814 -15.82 -9.98 18.81
N ASN A 815 -14.81 -10.85 18.97
CA ASN A 815 -14.99 -12.21 19.50
C ASN A 815 -14.82 -12.29 21.01
N ASP A 816 -13.95 -11.44 21.55
CA ASP A 816 -13.54 -11.45 22.96
C ASP A 816 -13.71 -10.04 23.54
N SER A 817 -14.96 -9.60 23.66
CA SER A 817 -15.31 -8.31 24.25
C SER A 817 -14.97 -8.26 25.73
N ILE A 818 -14.71 -7.06 26.26
CA ILE A 818 -14.52 -6.84 27.70
C ILE A 818 -15.89 -6.58 28.32
N TYR A 819 -16.20 -7.24 29.44
CA TYR A 819 -17.49 -7.12 30.10
C TYR A 819 -17.38 -6.35 31.43
N PHE A 820 -18.27 -5.38 31.62
CA PHE A 820 -18.51 -4.70 32.88
C PHE A 820 -20.00 -4.90 33.25
N ALA A 821 -20.26 -5.63 34.33
CA ALA A 821 -21.62 -5.98 34.74
C ALA A 821 -21.68 -6.22 36.26
N PRO A 822 -22.84 -6.08 36.92
CA PRO A 822 -23.02 -6.56 38.29
C PRO A 822 -23.02 -8.10 38.33
N ILE A 823 -22.56 -8.69 39.45
CA ILE A 823 -22.60 -10.15 39.65
C ILE A 823 -24.04 -10.67 39.84
N ASP A 824 -24.90 -9.83 40.41
CA ASP A 824 -26.33 -10.06 40.60
C ASP A 824 -27.06 -8.73 40.41
N SER A 825 -27.77 -8.59 39.28
CA SER A 825 -28.44 -7.36 38.85
C SER A 825 -29.64 -6.96 39.73
N LEU A 826 -29.90 -7.68 40.82
CA LEU A 826 -30.94 -7.36 41.80
C LEU A 826 -30.37 -6.84 43.14
N GLU A 827 -29.07 -6.98 43.38
CA GLU A 827 -28.43 -6.61 44.66
C GLU A 827 -27.12 -5.80 44.51
N ALA A 828 -26.58 -5.65 43.30
CA ALA A 828 -25.34 -4.92 43.02
C ALA A 828 -25.45 -4.06 41.75
N SER A 829 -24.71 -2.95 41.74
CA SER A 829 -24.66 -2.00 40.62
C SER A 829 -23.27 -1.38 40.49
N PHE A 830 -23.00 -0.65 39.41
CA PHE A 830 -21.70 0.00 39.20
C PHE A 830 -21.79 1.26 38.33
N THR A 831 -20.77 2.09 38.35
CA THR A 831 -20.60 3.10 37.30
C THR A 831 -19.11 3.26 37.00
N ILE A 832 -18.78 3.47 35.73
CA ILE A 832 -17.42 3.77 35.30
C ILE A 832 -17.31 5.29 35.19
N ARG A 833 -16.52 5.90 36.08
CA ARG A 833 -16.27 7.34 36.16
C ARG A 833 -14.90 7.66 35.58
N ILE A 834 -14.87 8.41 34.48
CA ILE A 834 -13.62 8.88 33.84
C ILE A 834 -13.51 10.37 34.12
N GLU A 835 -12.55 10.75 34.97
CA GLU A 835 -12.51 12.08 35.59
C GLU A 835 -11.13 12.75 35.46
N GLY A 836 -11.13 13.96 34.93
CA GLY A 836 -9.99 14.86 34.86
C GLY A 836 -8.99 14.59 33.73
N ILE A 837 -8.18 15.61 33.45
CA ILE A 837 -7.23 15.66 32.31
C ILE A 837 -6.19 14.53 32.26
N ALA A 838 -5.92 13.87 33.38
CA ALA A 838 -4.97 12.76 33.42
C ALA A 838 -5.55 11.46 32.85
N ALA A 839 -6.87 11.40 32.69
CA ALA A 839 -7.60 10.34 32.01
C ALA A 839 -7.87 10.65 30.52
N ASP A 840 -7.39 11.80 30.02
CA ASP A 840 -7.47 12.13 28.59
C ASP A 840 -6.85 11.00 27.76
N SER A 841 -7.44 10.75 26.59
CA SER A 841 -7.04 9.68 25.67
C SER A 841 -7.32 8.25 26.16
N SER A 842 -8.01 8.05 27.30
CA SER A 842 -8.46 6.72 27.69
C SER A 842 -9.30 6.08 26.57
N LEU A 843 -9.11 4.78 26.34
CA LEU A 843 -9.73 4.02 25.26
C LEU A 843 -10.63 2.93 25.81
N LEU A 844 -11.88 2.92 25.36
CA LEU A 844 -12.81 1.82 25.52
C LEU A 844 -13.22 1.34 24.12
N GLU A 845 -12.79 0.14 23.75
CA GLU A 845 -13.05 -0.45 22.45
C GLU A 845 -13.57 -1.89 22.61
N TYR A 846 -14.65 -2.25 21.91
CA TYR A 846 -15.33 -3.55 22.05
C TYR A 846 -15.64 -3.92 23.52
N CYS A 847 -16.18 -2.95 24.26
CA CYS A 847 -16.61 -3.15 25.65
C CYS A 847 -18.14 -3.27 25.73
N ASN A 848 -18.60 -4.21 26.57
CA ASN A 848 -19.99 -4.37 26.96
C ASN A 848 -20.17 -3.81 28.38
N ILE A 849 -20.91 -2.71 28.50
CA ILE A 849 -21.18 -2.03 29.78
C ILE A 849 -22.69 -2.11 30.00
N THR A 850 -23.10 -3.09 30.81
CA THR A 850 -24.52 -3.48 30.86
C THR A 850 -25.08 -3.64 32.26
N ASP A 851 -26.40 -3.47 32.35
CA ASP A 851 -27.23 -3.85 33.49
C ASP A 851 -26.90 -3.12 34.80
N SER A 852 -26.34 -1.91 34.73
CA SER A 852 -26.17 -1.03 35.89
C SER A 852 -27.48 -0.37 36.31
N GLU A 853 -27.71 -0.17 37.61
CA GLU A 853 -28.76 0.74 38.10
C GLU A 853 -28.39 2.23 37.94
N TYR A 854 -27.11 2.56 37.74
CA TYR A 854 -26.58 3.92 37.52
C TYR A 854 -26.35 4.19 36.03
N HIS A 855 -25.58 5.24 35.70
CA HIS A 855 -25.04 5.41 34.35
C HIS A 855 -24.01 4.33 34.07
N GLY A 856 -24.00 3.78 32.86
CA GLY A 856 -22.92 2.89 32.42
C GLY A 856 -21.58 3.62 32.43
N LEU A 857 -21.56 4.82 31.84
CA LEU A 857 -20.40 5.71 31.81
C LEU A 857 -20.74 7.11 32.31
N PHE A 858 -19.85 7.67 33.13
CA PHE A 858 -19.88 9.05 33.59
C PHE A 858 -18.52 9.70 33.29
N ILE A 859 -18.52 10.78 32.53
CA ILE A 859 -17.32 11.48 32.06
C ILE A 859 -17.36 12.93 32.54
N ASP A 860 -16.29 13.36 33.20
CA ASP A 860 -16.19 14.68 33.82
C ASP A 860 -14.78 15.26 33.59
N GLU A 861 -14.70 16.40 32.91
CA GLU A 861 -13.44 17.08 32.58
C GLU A 861 -12.37 16.14 31.94
N ALA A 862 -12.80 15.18 31.12
CA ALA A 862 -11.94 14.15 30.51
C ALA A 862 -12.36 13.82 29.07
N ASN A 863 -11.38 13.43 28.24
CA ASN A 863 -11.59 13.23 26.79
C ASN A 863 -11.24 11.79 26.33
N PRO A 864 -12.04 10.76 26.69
CA PRO A 864 -11.83 9.40 26.22
C PRO A 864 -12.35 9.18 24.78
N SER A 865 -11.89 8.08 24.16
CA SER A 865 -12.48 7.54 22.94
C SER A 865 -13.23 6.25 23.25
N ILE A 866 -14.49 6.18 22.83
CA ILE A 866 -15.40 5.05 23.02
C ILE A 866 -15.79 4.53 21.64
N ARG A 867 -15.40 3.31 21.30
CA ARG A 867 -15.52 2.74 19.95
C ARG A 867 -16.07 1.34 19.96
N HIS A 868 -16.99 1.00 19.06
CA HIS A 868 -17.51 -0.37 18.94
C HIS A 868 -18.07 -0.96 20.24
N CYS A 869 -18.51 -0.11 21.17
CA CYS A 869 -19.00 -0.52 22.49
C CYS A 869 -20.51 -0.72 22.47
N ASN A 870 -21.00 -1.64 23.30
CA ASN A 870 -22.40 -1.78 23.62
C ASN A 870 -22.66 -1.30 25.05
N ILE A 871 -23.52 -0.29 25.18
CA ILE A 871 -23.88 0.32 26.46
C ILE A 871 -25.39 0.17 26.61
N SER A 872 -25.81 -0.77 27.44
CA SER A 872 -27.21 -1.19 27.47
C SER A 872 -27.80 -1.51 28.84
N ASN A 873 -29.12 -1.36 28.97
CA ASN A 873 -29.87 -1.66 30.19
C ASN A 873 -29.41 -0.89 31.44
N ASN A 874 -28.88 0.33 31.29
CA ASN A 874 -28.43 1.14 32.42
C ASN A 874 -29.58 2.02 32.98
N GLY A 875 -29.64 2.17 34.31
CA GLY A 875 -30.80 2.67 35.04
C GLY A 875 -30.91 4.19 35.23
N TYR A 876 -29.80 4.93 35.12
CA TYR A 876 -29.79 6.41 35.08
C TYR A 876 -29.48 6.98 33.69
N GLY A 877 -29.45 6.14 32.66
CA GLY A 877 -29.08 6.45 31.29
C GLY A 877 -27.80 5.74 30.87
N GLY A 878 -27.47 5.75 29.58
CA GLY A 878 -26.26 5.07 29.08
C GLY A 878 -24.98 5.81 29.45
N ILE A 879 -24.87 7.06 29.00
CA ILE A 879 -23.65 7.88 29.12
C ILE A 879 -24.01 9.28 29.61
N TYR A 880 -23.29 9.77 30.63
CA TYR A 880 -23.34 11.16 31.09
C TYR A 880 -22.01 11.85 30.85
N ILE A 881 -22.01 13.03 30.23
CA ILE A 881 -20.81 13.80 29.92
C ILE A 881 -20.95 15.23 30.40
N TYR A 882 -19.95 15.70 31.14
CA TYR A 882 -19.93 17.00 31.76
C TYR A 882 -18.58 17.71 31.55
N GLU A 883 -18.64 18.98 31.15
CA GLU A 883 -17.45 19.85 30.97
C GLU A 883 -16.31 19.20 30.14
N SER A 884 -16.65 18.51 29.05
CA SER A 884 -15.69 17.76 28.22
C SER A 884 -15.89 18.05 26.73
N ASP A 885 -14.82 18.48 26.03
CA ASP A 885 -14.91 19.10 24.69
C ASP A 885 -14.27 18.28 23.57
N ASN A 886 -13.79 17.07 23.84
CA ASN A 886 -13.13 16.23 22.83
C ASN A 886 -13.33 14.73 23.05
N VAL A 887 -14.50 14.35 23.58
CA VAL A 887 -14.92 12.94 23.64
C VAL A 887 -15.32 12.48 22.24
N LEU A 888 -14.84 11.31 21.84
CA LEU A 888 -15.25 10.64 20.61
C LEU A 888 -16.07 9.39 20.93
N ILE A 889 -17.32 9.37 20.48
CA ILE A 889 -18.19 8.18 20.50
C ILE A 889 -18.42 7.75 19.06
N GLU A 890 -17.92 6.58 18.69
CA GLU A 890 -17.92 6.08 17.31
C GLU A 890 -18.37 4.62 17.23
N ASP A 891 -19.21 4.29 16.25
CA ASP A 891 -19.63 2.91 15.96
C ASP A 891 -20.21 2.16 17.17
N CYS A 892 -20.83 2.88 18.11
CA CYS A 892 -21.37 2.31 19.35
C CYS A 892 -22.86 1.99 19.24
N GLN A 893 -23.29 0.99 20.01
CA GLN A 893 -24.71 0.71 20.26
C GLN A 893 -25.07 1.17 21.67
N ILE A 894 -26.05 2.07 21.78
CA ILE A 894 -26.53 2.60 23.06
C ILE A 894 -28.01 2.31 23.12
N ASN A 895 -28.39 1.29 23.89
CA ASN A 895 -29.73 0.74 23.78
C ASN A 895 -30.38 0.32 25.10
N HIS A 896 -31.71 0.38 25.17
CA HIS A 896 -32.49 -0.03 26.34
C HIS A 896 -32.10 0.66 27.66
N ASN A 897 -31.42 1.80 27.60
CA ASN A 897 -31.07 2.54 28.80
C ASN A 897 -32.28 3.37 29.23
N SER A 898 -32.45 3.51 30.54
CA SER A 898 -33.60 4.19 31.14
C SER A 898 -33.15 5.19 32.20
N SER A 899 -33.97 6.19 32.50
CA SER A 899 -33.74 7.10 33.64
C SER A 899 -35.04 7.33 34.42
N LEU A 900 -35.79 6.24 34.63
CA LEU A 900 -37.08 6.25 35.31
C LEU A 900 -36.89 6.60 36.80
N ASN A 901 -37.58 7.65 37.28
CA ASN A 901 -37.65 8.21 38.65
C ASN A 901 -36.63 9.29 39.07
N TYR A 902 -35.85 9.90 38.17
CA TYR A 902 -34.92 10.98 38.52
C TYR A 902 -35.40 12.36 38.05
N TYR A 903 -35.38 13.36 38.96
CA TYR A 903 -36.13 14.61 38.81
C TYR A 903 -35.39 15.75 38.09
N TYR A 904 -34.10 15.59 37.80
CA TYR A 904 -33.25 16.56 37.11
C TYR A 904 -32.15 15.78 36.37
N ASP A 905 -31.87 16.14 35.12
CA ASP A 905 -30.76 15.64 34.28
C ASP A 905 -30.97 14.24 33.66
N SER A 906 -31.87 14.14 32.66
CA SER A 906 -32.15 12.88 31.95
C SER A 906 -31.97 12.98 30.43
N GLY A 907 -31.20 12.04 29.89
CA GLY A 907 -31.18 11.60 28.50
C GLY A 907 -31.12 10.07 28.55
N GLY A 908 -32.03 9.38 27.85
CA GLY A 908 -32.13 7.92 27.98
C GLY A 908 -30.85 7.23 27.54
N GLY A 909 -30.31 7.63 26.39
CA GLY A 909 -29.04 7.13 25.86
C GLY A 909 -27.84 7.94 26.35
N ILE A 910 -27.74 9.20 25.93
CA ILE A 910 -26.62 10.12 26.19
C ILE A 910 -27.13 11.45 26.73
N PHE A 911 -26.54 11.93 27.82
CA PHE A 911 -26.77 13.27 28.36
C PHE A 911 -25.49 14.11 28.31
N LEU A 912 -25.56 15.25 27.63
CA LEU A 912 -24.46 16.19 27.46
C LEU A 912 -24.74 17.48 28.23
N GLU A 913 -23.86 17.83 29.16
CA GLU A 913 -23.89 19.08 29.90
C GLU A 913 -22.59 19.86 29.69
N ARG A 914 -22.69 20.96 28.93
CA ARG A 914 -21.57 21.84 28.59
C ARG A 914 -20.38 21.04 28.03
N ALA A 915 -20.67 20.18 27.07
CA ALA A 915 -19.73 19.21 26.51
C ALA A 915 -19.80 19.18 24.98
N ASP A 916 -18.78 19.71 24.32
CA ASP A 916 -18.72 19.81 22.86
C ASP A 916 -18.06 18.56 22.25
N ILE A 917 -18.84 17.50 22.01
CA ILE A 917 -18.30 16.19 21.64
C ILE A 917 -18.62 15.76 20.20
N VAL A 918 -18.02 14.66 19.75
CA VAL A 918 -18.34 14.00 18.47
C VAL A 918 -19.03 12.65 18.72
N ILE A 919 -20.23 12.50 18.16
CA ILE A 919 -20.99 11.25 18.13
C ILE A 919 -21.18 10.87 16.65
N ARG A 920 -20.61 9.75 16.22
CA ARG A 920 -20.68 9.34 14.81
C ARG A 920 -20.94 7.87 14.60
N ASN A 921 -21.68 7.55 13.53
CA ASN A 921 -21.97 6.16 13.12
C ASN A 921 -22.59 5.32 14.25
N CYS A 922 -23.24 5.95 15.22
CA CYS A 922 -23.79 5.26 16.39
C CYS A 922 -25.26 4.88 16.16
N VAL A 923 -25.68 3.80 16.84
CA VAL A 923 -27.08 3.37 16.88
C VAL A 923 -27.62 3.58 18.29
N LEU A 924 -28.57 4.49 18.43
CA LEU A 924 -29.24 4.79 19.69
C LEU A 924 -30.69 4.34 19.60
N ILE A 925 -31.01 3.25 20.29
CA ILE A 925 -32.28 2.53 20.10
C ILE A 925 -32.96 2.14 21.41
N GLU A 926 -34.28 2.29 21.48
CA GLU A 926 -35.10 1.83 22.62
C GLU A 926 -34.71 2.43 23.98
N ASN A 927 -34.13 3.64 24.00
CA ASN A 927 -33.81 4.33 25.26
C ASN A 927 -35.04 5.11 25.78
N THR A 928 -35.25 5.08 27.09
CA THR A 928 -36.50 5.53 27.73
C THR A 928 -36.27 6.38 28.99
N PRO A 929 -36.11 7.72 28.88
CA PRO A 929 -36.09 8.64 30.01
C PRO A 929 -37.48 9.07 30.46
N ASP A 930 -37.59 9.50 31.72
CA ASP A 930 -38.84 10.02 32.29
C ASP A 930 -39.25 11.39 31.71
N GLN A 931 -38.28 12.25 31.35
CA GLN A 931 -38.55 13.64 30.97
C GLN A 931 -38.13 13.95 29.53
N LEU A 932 -36.82 14.15 29.29
CA LEU A 932 -36.32 14.72 28.04
C LEU A 932 -35.40 13.76 27.28
N GLY A 933 -35.41 13.86 25.94
CA GLY A 933 -34.34 13.36 25.07
C GLY A 933 -34.17 11.86 25.13
N GLY A 934 -35.05 11.13 24.43
CA GLY A 934 -35.07 9.66 24.46
C GLY A 934 -33.71 9.05 24.19
N ALA A 935 -33.04 9.50 23.11
CA ALA A 935 -31.69 9.08 22.77
C ALA A 935 -30.62 10.06 23.28
N ILE A 936 -30.74 11.35 22.96
CA ILE A 936 -29.68 12.34 23.22
C ILE A 936 -30.27 13.62 23.81
N THR A 937 -29.65 14.12 24.87
CA THR A 937 -29.95 15.43 25.45
C THR A 937 -28.74 16.34 25.36
N CYS A 938 -28.89 17.51 24.71
CA CYS A 938 -27.87 18.56 24.60
C CYS A 938 -28.24 19.75 25.49
N TYR A 939 -27.59 19.89 26.64
CA TYR A 939 -27.73 21.01 27.56
C TYR A 939 -26.51 21.92 27.47
N GLY A 940 -26.70 23.09 26.84
CA GLY A 940 -25.62 24.07 26.61
C GLY A 940 -24.38 23.48 25.91
N SER A 941 -24.57 22.51 25.01
CA SER A 941 -23.54 21.71 24.36
C SER A 941 -23.69 21.75 22.83
N ASP A 942 -22.59 22.00 22.11
CA ASP A 942 -22.55 22.19 20.65
C ASP A 942 -22.00 20.94 19.93
N ALA A 943 -22.52 19.77 20.32
CA ALA A 943 -22.04 18.47 19.81
C ALA A 943 -22.24 18.29 18.30
N LEU A 944 -21.32 17.55 17.67
CA LEU A 944 -21.46 17.00 16.32
C LEU A 944 -22.10 15.61 16.39
N ILE A 945 -23.28 15.47 15.81
CA ILE A 945 -24.03 14.21 15.70
C ILE A 945 -24.09 13.86 14.21
N GLU A 946 -23.25 12.94 13.76
CA GLU A 946 -23.10 12.62 12.34
C GLU A 946 -23.38 11.15 12.01
N ASN A 947 -24.13 10.89 10.94
CA ASN A 947 -24.34 9.54 10.40
C ASN A 947 -24.91 8.53 11.42
N CYS A 948 -25.67 9.00 12.40
CA CYS A 948 -26.25 8.15 13.43
C CYS A 948 -27.63 7.61 13.03
N ILE A 949 -28.07 6.55 13.71
CA ILE A 949 -29.43 6.04 13.67
C ILE A 949 -30.03 6.22 15.07
N ILE A 950 -31.06 7.06 15.16
CA ILE A 950 -31.80 7.35 16.39
C ILE A 950 -33.21 6.80 16.22
N GLN A 951 -33.46 5.66 16.84
CA GLN A 951 -34.63 4.84 16.53
C GLN A 951 -35.41 4.37 17.76
N ASP A 952 -36.74 4.36 17.69
CA ASP A 952 -37.61 3.72 18.69
C ASP A 952 -37.35 4.18 20.15
N ASN A 953 -36.85 5.41 20.34
CA ASN A 953 -36.63 5.97 21.66
C ASN A 953 -37.92 6.67 22.15
N HIS A 954 -38.15 6.65 23.47
CA HIS A 954 -39.38 7.15 24.06
C HIS A 954 -39.11 8.11 25.22
N ALA A 955 -39.47 9.39 25.06
CA ALA A 955 -39.39 10.37 26.14
C ALA A 955 -40.74 10.56 26.85
N GLY A 956 -40.72 10.48 28.18
CA GLY A 956 -41.91 10.65 29.01
C GLY A 956 -42.56 12.04 28.95
N GLU A 957 -41.81 13.11 28.64
CA GLU A 957 -42.30 14.47 28.41
C GLU A 957 -42.03 14.93 26.96
N GLU A 958 -40.85 15.48 26.66
CA GLU A 958 -40.50 16.06 25.35
C GLU A 958 -39.22 15.49 24.71
N GLY A 959 -39.11 15.53 23.38
CA GLY A 959 -37.89 15.15 22.65
C GLY A 959 -37.69 13.64 22.59
N GLY A 960 -38.55 12.92 21.86
CA GLY A 960 -38.49 11.46 21.77
C GLY A 960 -37.15 10.94 21.25
N GLY A 961 -36.54 11.62 20.28
CA GLY A 961 -35.18 11.34 19.83
C GLY A 961 -34.15 12.22 20.53
N ILE A 962 -34.15 13.52 20.20
CA ILE A 962 -33.15 14.49 20.69
C ILE A 962 -33.83 15.68 21.37
N SER A 963 -33.27 16.13 22.50
CA SER A 963 -33.64 17.39 23.15
C SER A 963 -32.48 18.39 23.14
N VAL A 964 -32.74 19.64 22.74
CA VAL A 964 -31.74 20.71 22.65
C VAL A 964 -32.19 21.94 23.44
N TYR A 965 -31.41 22.36 24.44
CA TYR A 965 -31.78 23.51 25.26
C TYR A 965 -30.62 24.25 25.93
N SER A 966 -30.94 25.39 26.53
CA SER A 966 -30.02 26.25 27.29
C SER A 966 -28.88 26.82 26.45
N GLY A 967 -29.19 27.33 25.25
CA GLY A 967 -28.18 27.92 24.37
C GLY A 967 -27.44 26.95 23.46
N ALA A 968 -27.68 25.63 23.58
CA ALA A 968 -27.04 24.60 22.77
C ALA A 968 -27.31 24.77 21.26
N ALA A 969 -26.28 24.54 20.44
CA ALA A 969 -26.32 24.65 18.99
C ALA A 969 -25.64 23.43 18.30
N PRO A 970 -26.07 22.19 18.57
CA PRO A 970 -25.46 21.00 17.97
C PRO A 970 -25.68 20.97 16.44
N LEU A 971 -24.72 20.34 15.74
CA LEU A 971 -24.83 20.01 14.32
C LEU A 971 -25.30 18.55 14.18
N ILE A 972 -26.50 18.38 13.66
CA ILE A 972 -27.09 17.07 13.35
C ILE A 972 -27.00 16.87 11.84
N TYR A 973 -26.13 15.96 11.42
CA TYR A 973 -25.76 15.75 10.02
C TYR A 973 -25.92 14.28 9.60
N GLY A 974 -26.45 13.99 8.42
CA GLY A 974 -26.46 12.63 7.87
C GLY A 974 -27.27 11.61 8.70
N THR A 975 -28.14 12.07 9.61
CA THR A 975 -28.71 11.23 10.67
C THR A 975 -30.13 10.79 10.34
N VAL A 976 -30.44 9.52 10.61
CA VAL A 976 -31.80 8.97 10.52
C VAL A 976 -32.47 9.05 11.90
N ILE A 977 -33.59 9.76 11.99
CA ILE A 977 -34.40 9.92 13.21
C ILE A 977 -35.75 9.29 12.94
N TRP A 978 -35.94 8.06 13.40
CA TRP A 978 -37.05 7.21 13.00
C TRP A 978 -37.83 6.64 14.19
N SER A 979 -39.16 6.70 14.12
CA SER A 979 -40.05 5.99 15.07
C SER A 979 -39.85 6.40 16.54
N ASN A 980 -39.31 7.59 16.80
CA ASN A 980 -39.16 8.09 18.16
C ASN A 980 -40.48 8.70 18.64
N GLU A 981 -40.77 8.54 19.94
CA GLU A 981 -42.03 8.94 20.55
C GLU A 981 -41.81 9.89 21.73
N SER A 982 -42.64 10.93 21.80
CA SER A 982 -42.77 11.80 22.98
C SER A 982 -44.23 11.93 23.38
N ASN A 983 -44.51 11.89 24.68
CA ASN A 983 -45.88 12.05 25.18
C ASN A 983 -46.43 13.48 25.03
N ILE A 984 -45.57 14.50 24.87
CA ILE A 984 -46.00 15.91 24.80
C ILE A 984 -45.60 16.54 23.47
N SER A 985 -44.31 16.68 23.18
CA SER A 985 -43.88 17.38 21.97
C SER A 985 -42.46 17.06 21.52
N GLY A 986 -42.22 17.20 20.20
CA GLY A 986 -40.91 16.93 19.62
C GLY A 986 -40.65 15.43 19.54
N GLY A 987 -41.43 14.68 18.75
CA GLY A 987 -41.26 13.23 18.64
C GLY A 987 -39.86 12.86 18.17
N GLY A 988 -39.38 13.50 17.11
CA GLY A 988 -37.99 13.42 16.67
C GLY A 988 -37.08 14.33 17.50
N VAL A 989 -37.30 15.65 17.43
CA VAL A 989 -36.45 16.66 18.08
C VAL A 989 -37.28 17.72 18.82
N HIS A 990 -36.90 18.06 20.04
CA HIS A 990 -37.43 19.20 20.79
C HIS A 990 -36.36 20.26 21.04
N ILE A 991 -36.71 21.54 20.83
CA ILE A 991 -35.79 22.68 20.92
C ILE A 991 -36.43 23.79 21.74
N PHE A 992 -35.83 24.12 22.89
CA PHE A 992 -36.37 25.13 23.80
C PHE A 992 -35.28 25.91 24.54
N SER A 993 -35.66 26.96 25.28
CA SER A 993 -34.76 27.77 26.10
C SER A 993 -33.51 28.28 25.34
N SER A 994 -33.73 28.97 24.22
CA SER A 994 -32.68 29.51 23.33
C SER A 994 -31.79 28.44 22.66
N GLY A 995 -32.34 27.29 22.28
CA GLY A 995 -31.62 26.30 21.47
C GLY A 995 -31.53 26.71 20.00
N HIS A 996 -30.39 26.40 19.36
CA HIS A 996 -30.06 26.83 17.99
C HIS A 996 -29.41 25.74 17.10
N PRO A 997 -29.96 24.50 17.03
CA PRO A 997 -29.31 23.44 16.27
C PRO A 997 -29.33 23.68 14.75
N THR A 998 -28.35 23.10 14.08
CA THR A 998 -28.34 22.93 12.62
C THR A 998 -28.68 21.49 12.28
N ILE A 999 -29.69 21.29 11.44
CA ILE A 999 -30.17 19.99 10.96
C ILE A 999 -29.99 19.97 9.45
N ASP A 1000 -29.07 19.12 8.98
CA ASP A 1000 -28.68 19.08 7.57
C ASP A 1000 -28.50 17.63 7.11
N LYS A 1001 -28.95 17.32 5.88
CA LYS A 1001 -28.91 15.96 5.33
C LYS A 1001 -29.47 14.92 6.30
N CYS A 1002 -30.65 15.16 6.86
CA CYS A 1002 -31.27 14.24 7.82
C CYS A 1002 -32.55 13.62 7.26
N THR A 1003 -32.99 12.53 7.89
CA THR A 1003 -34.24 11.86 7.52
C THR A 1003 -35.10 11.58 8.74
N PHE A 1004 -36.23 12.28 8.85
CA PHE A 1004 -37.20 12.18 9.94
C PHE A 1004 -38.41 11.37 9.50
N ILE A 1005 -38.61 10.19 10.09
CA ILE A 1005 -39.66 9.28 9.64
C ILE A 1005 -40.46 8.73 10.81
N GLN A 1006 -41.78 8.66 10.68
CA GLN A 1006 -42.68 7.96 11.63
C GLN A 1006 -42.51 8.36 13.09
N ASN A 1007 -41.95 9.54 13.37
CA ASN A 1007 -41.85 10.05 14.73
C ASN A 1007 -43.22 10.52 15.21
N GLN A 1008 -43.46 10.41 16.51
CA GLN A 1008 -44.78 10.61 17.10
C GLN A 1008 -44.72 11.56 18.30
N ALA A 1009 -45.62 12.55 18.30
CA ALA A 1009 -45.88 13.38 19.47
C ALA A 1009 -47.25 14.05 19.38
N ASN A 1010 -47.77 14.54 20.51
CA ASN A 1010 -49.00 15.35 20.49
C ASN A 1010 -48.83 16.65 19.69
N SER A 1011 -47.63 17.20 19.63
CA SER A 1011 -47.31 18.45 18.93
C SER A 1011 -45.87 18.45 18.40
N GLY A 1012 -45.65 18.83 17.14
CA GLY A 1012 -44.30 18.85 16.56
C GLY A 1012 -43.73 17.43 16.46
N SER A 1013 -44.38 16.55 15.72
CA SER A 1013 -44.01 15.12 15.67
C SER A 1013 -42.60 14.88 15.12
N GLY A 1014 -42.18 15.65 14.11
CA GLY A 1014 -40.79 15.69 13.67
C GLY A 1014 -39.96 16.61 14.56
N ILE A 1015 -40.29 17.91 14.57
CA ILE A 1015 -39.55 18.95 15.30
C ILE A 1015 -40.52 19.91 16.00
N PHE A 1016 -40.25 20.19 17.28
CA PHE A 1016 -40.94 21.25 18.03
C PHE A 1016 -39.96 22.31 18.53
N ILE A 1017 -40.25 23.58 18.27
CA ILE A 1017 -39.39 24.73 18.59
C ILE A 1017 -40.16 25.77 19.41
N GLU A 1018 -39.65 26.13 20.59
CA GLU A 1018 -40.26 27.13 21.47
C GLU A 1018 -39.27 27.93 22.33
N ASP A 1019 -39.77 28.81 23.19
CA ASP A 1019 -38.99 29.59 24.17
C ASP A 1019 -37.76 30.31 23.58
N GLY A 1020 -38.00 31.16 22.59
CA GLY A 1020 -36.95 31.95 21.94
C GLY A 1020 -35.96 31.16 21.06
N SER A 1021 -36.19 29.85 20.85
CA SER A 1021 -35.32 28.97 20.08
C SER A 1021 -35.57 29.02 18.58
N SER A 1022 -34.60 28.58 17.79
CA SER A 1022 -34.70 28.48 16.33
C SER A 1022 -33.88 27.30 15.82
N ALA A 1023 -34.11 26.82 14.59
CA ALA A 1023 -33.25 25.83 13.95
C ALA A 1023 -32.90 26.24 12.51
N ILE A 1024 -31.76 25.81 12.01
CA ILE A 1024 -31.47 25.83 10.56
C ILE A 1024 -31.76 24.44 10.03
N ILE A 1025 -32.76 24.31 9.15
CA ILE A 1025 -33.18 23.01 8.61
C ILE A 1025 -32.99 23.03 7.09
N ARG A 1026 -32.14 22.15 6.58
CA ARG A 1026 -31.92 22.02 5.14
C ARG A 1026 -31.58 20.60 4.69
N ASN A 1027 -31.73 20.33 3.39
CA ASN A 1027 -31.42 19.04 2.75
C ASN A 1027 -32.05 17.84 3.46
N THR A 1028 -33.22 18.01 4.07
CA THR A 1028 -33.78 17.04 5.03
C THR A 1028 -35.10 16.49 4.51
N ILE A 1029 -35.34 15.19 4.70
CA ILE A 1029 -36.61 14.55 4.37
C ILE A 1029 -37.46 14.38 5.63
N PHE A 1030 -38.73 14.76 5.56
CA PHE A 1030 -39.75 14.44 6.56
C PHE A 1030 -40.82 13.55 5.92
N SER A 1031 -40.98 12.31 6.40
CA SER A 1031 -42.00 11.38 5.90
C SER A 1031 -42.83 10.78 7.03
N GLU A 1032 -44.15 10.70 6.86
CA GLU A 1032 -45.04 9.93 7.75
C GLU A 1032 -44.94 10.28 9.26
N ASN A 1033 -44.54 11.50 9.64
CA ASN A 1033 -44.47 11.88 11.06
C ASN A 1033 -45.87 12.21 11.61
N TYR A 1034 -46.28 11.57 12.71
CA TYR A 1034 -47.67 11.59 13.19
C TYR A 1034 -47.85 12.51 14.42
N GLY A 1035 -48.66 13.56 14.28
CA GLY A 1035 -48.95 14.51 15.36
C GLY A 1035 -49.53 15.85 14.88
N SER A 1036 -49.82 16.76 15.81
CA SER A 1036 -50.27 18.13 15.47
C SER A 1036 -49.10 18.98 14.96
N GLY A 1037 -48.82 18.88 13.66
CA GLY A 1037 -47.71 19.58 13.01
C GLY A 1037 -46.45 18.73 13.02
N CYS A 1038 -45.88 18.40 11.85
CA CYS A 1038 -44.57 17.76 11.76
C CYS A 1038 -43.47 18.72 12.23
N ILE A 1039 -43.51 19.98 11.77
CA ILE A 1039 -42.67 21.05 12.28
C ILE A 1039 -43.57 22.12 12.90
N ARG A 1040 -43.38 22.38 14.19
CA ARG A 1040 -44.11 23.44 14.89
C ARG A 1040 -43.15 24.44 15.52
N ILE A 1041 -43.40 25.72 15.26
CA ILE A 1041 -42.57 26.83 15.71
C ILE A 1041 -43.43 27.82 16.50
N SER A 1042 -43.11 28.05 17.77
CA SER A 1042 -43.92 28.94 18.62
C SER A 1042 -43.63 30.42 18.38
N GLU A 1043 -42.34 30.83 18.35
CA GLU A 1043 -41.96 32.25 18.39
C GLU A 1043 -41.00 32.69 17.26
N GLN A 1044 -39.76 32.21 17.26
CA GLN A 1044 -38.74 32.66 16.30
C GLN A 1044 -38.82 31.89 14.98
N ILE A 1045 -38.86 32.62 13.87
CA ILE A 1045 -38.92 32.00 12.54
C ILE A 1045 -37.62 31.25 12.27
N SER A 1046 -37.72 29.98 11.89
CA SER A 1046 -36.61 29.12 11.52
C SER A 1046 -36.51 28.98 9.99
N PRO A 1047 -35.32 29.11 9.37
CA PRO A 1047 -35.16 28.81 7.95
C PRO A 1047 -35.33 27.31 7.68
N ILE A 1048 -36.19 27.00 6.72
CA ILE A 1048 -36.49 25.64 6.23
C ILE A 1048 -36.37 25.68 4.71
N THR A 1049 -35.30 25.11 4.17
CA THR A 1049 -34.94 25.22 2.75
C THR A 1049 -34.49 23.89 2.19
N TYR A 1050 -34.73 23.60 0.91
CA TYR A 1050 -34.28 22.36 0.27
C TYR A 1050 -34.66 21.09 1.07
N CYS A 1051 -35.89 21.03 1.58
CA CYS A 1051 -36.41 19.86 2.30
C CYS A 1051 -37.55 19.20 1.52
N ASP A 1052 -37.81 17.92 1.79
CA ASP A 1052 -38.97 17.20 1.29
C ASP A 1052 -39.96 16.85 2.40
N PHE A 1053 -41.25 16.87 2.07
CA PHE A 1053 -42.35 16.59 3.00
C PHE A 1053 -43.38 15.65 2.35
N TYR A 1054 -43.45 14.42 2.86
CA TYR A 1054 -44.30 13.37 2.31
C TYR A 1054 -45.23 12.73 3.35
N GLU A 1055 -46.48 12.45 2.94
CA GLU A 1055 -47.50 11.78 3.76
C GLU A 1055 -47.66 12.30 5.20
N ILE A 1056 -47.58 13.63 5.36
CA ILE A 1056 -47.78 14.31 6.64
C ILE A 1056 -49.13 15.06 6.63
N GLU A 1057 -49.98 14.79 7.62
CA GLU A 1057 -51.33 15.40 7.70
C GLU A 1057 -51.28 16.92 7.93
N THR A 1058 -50.48 17.36 8.91
CA THR A 1058 -50.23 18.79 9.19
C THR A 1058 -48.73 19.02 9.12
N ILE A 1059 -48.25 19.63 8.05
CA ILE A 1059 -46.79 19.79 7.85
C ILE A 1059 -46.23 20.85 8.80
N PHE A 1060 -46.79 22.06 8.75
CA PHE A 1060 -46.30 23.21 9.49
C PHE A 1060 -47.37 23.77 10.43
N SER A 1061 -46.96 24.25 11.60
CA SER A 1061 -47.84 25.03 12.49
C SER A 1061 -47.09 26.10 13.28
N GLY A 1062 -47.80 27.17 13.65
CA GLY A 1062 -47.25 28.30 14.40
C GLY A 1062 -46.60 29.38 13.52
N SER A 1063 -45.51 29.98 14.02
CA SER A 1063 -44.80 31.13 13.45
C SER A 1063 -43.87 30.73 12.32
N ILE A 1064 -44.44 30.45 11.14
CA ILE A 1064 -43.70 29.96 9.97
C ILE A 1064 -43.23 31.07 9.01
N PRO A 1065 -42.16 30.85 8.22
CA PRO A 1065 -41.72 31.76 7.16
C PRO A 1065 -42.82 32.09 6.14
N PRO A 1066 -42.88 33.34 5.61
CA PRO A 1066 -43.86 33.72 4.60
C PRO A 1066 -43.73 32.89 3.31
N ASN A 1067 -44.86 32.40 2.79
CA ASN A 1067 -44.93 31.57 1.58
C ASN A 1067 -44.30 30.16 1.68
N LEU A 1068 -43.88 29.72 2.87
CA LEU A 1068 -43.46 28.34 3.09
C LEU A 1068 -44.60 27.37 2.75
N GLY A 1069 -44.32 26.33 1.96
CA GLY A 1069 -45.30 25.37 1.47
C GLY A 1069 -46.23 25.86 0.35
N ILE A 1070 -46.04 27.09 -0.16
CA ILE A 1070 -46.79 27.57 -1.33
C ILE A 1070 -45.96 27.30 -2.60
N LEU A 1071 -46.34 26.24 -3.32
CA LEU A 1071 -45.71 25.86 -4.60
C LEU A 1071 -45.84 27.01 -5.61
N SER A 1072 -44.72 27.64 -5.93
CA SER A 1072 -44.70 28.87 -6.73
C SER A 1072 -43.58 28.92 -7.77
N GLN A 1073 -42.67 27.95 -7.74
CA GLN A 1073 -41.55 27.82 -8.66
C GLN A 1073 -41.22 26.33 -8.92
N THR A 1074 -40.16 26.10 -9.69
CA THR A 1074 -39.60 24.75 -9.91
C THR A 1074 -38.13 24.72 -9.49
N ASN A 1075 -37.68 23.62 -8.91
CA ASN A 1075 -36.28 23.42 -8.51
C ASN A 1075 -35.39 23.07 -9.72
N ALA A 1076 -34.11 22.74 -9.47
CA ALA A 1076 -33.15 22.36 -10.51
C ALA A 1076 -33.55 21.09 -11.28
N ASN A 1077 -34.28 20.18 -10.63
CA ASN A 1077 -34.80 18.94 -11.21
C ASN A 1077 -36.08 19.13 -12.03
N GLY A 1078 -36.66 20.34 -12.00
CA GLY A 1078 -37.92 20.66 -12.66
C GLY A 1078 -39.17 20.30 -11.83
N ASP A 1079 -38.99 19.86 -10.59
CA ASP A 1079 -40.08 19.56 -9.66
C ASP A 1079 -40.68 20.83 -9.08
N SER A 1080 -41.98 20.79 -8.77
CA SER A 1080 -42.68 21.93 -8.18
C SER A 1080 -42.25 22.13 -6.73
N CYS A 1081 -41.76 23.32 -6.41
CA CYS A 1081 -41.31 23.66 -5.07
C CYS A 1081 -41.85 25.02 -4.60
N ASP A 1082 -41.73 25.28 -3.31
CA ASP A 1082 -42.00 26.60 -2.74
C ASP A 1082 -40.84 27.58 -2.98
N VAL A 1083 -40.97 28.82 -2.47
CA VAL A 1083 -39.95 29.86 -2.66
C VAL A 1083 -38.61 29.55 -1.98
N TYR A 1084 -38.57 28.54 -1.11
CA TYR A 1084 -37.40 28.08 -0.35
C TYR A 1084 -36.82 26.78 -0.91
N ASN A 1085 -37.28 26.35 -2.09
CA ASN A 1085 -36.92 25.10 -2.76
C ASN A 1085 -37.30 23.83 -1.98
N ASN A 1086 -38.30 23.90 -1.09
CA ASN A 1086 -38.86 22.69 -0.49
C ASN A 1086 -39.81 22.00 -1.46
N ILE A 1087 -39.71 20.68 -1.54
CA ILE A 1087 -40.57 19.80 -2.32
C ILE A 1087 -41.54 19.04 -1.41
N PHE A 1088 -42.58 18.46 -2.02
CA PHE A 1088 -43.70 17.80 -1.33
C PHE A 1088 -44.09 16.55 -2.10
N MET A 1089 -43.11 15.67 -2.31
CA MET A 1089 -43.21 14.52 -3.21
C MET A 1089 -42.89 13.22 -2.48
N ASP A 1090 -43.18 12.08 -3.09
CA ASP A 1090 -42.77 10.80 -2.53
C ASP A 1090 -41.24 10.68 -2.62
N PRO A 1091 -40.49 10.53 -1.51
CA PRO A 1091 -39.04 10.37 -1.55
C PRO A 1091 -38.62 9.04 -2.17
N LEU A 1092 -39.55 8.09 -2.38
CA LEU A 1092 -39.32 6.79 -3.01
C LEU A 1092 -38.19 6.01 -2.34
N PHE A 1093 -38.37 5.69 -1.06
CA PHE A 1093 -37.43 4.85 -0.32
C PHE A 1093 -37.41 3.41 -0.85
N TYR A 1094 -36.21 2.82 -0.87
CA TYR A 1094 -35.96 1.46 -1.35
C TYR A 1094 -36.53 0.38 -0.41
N ALA A 1095 -36.36 0.56 0.90
CA ALA A 1095 -36.88 -0.33 1.94
C ALA A 1095 -37.25 0.48 3.20
N THR A 1096 -38.11 -0.09 4.05
CA THR A 1096 -38.58 0.50 5.32
C THR A 1096 -38.09 -0.27 6.55
N SER A 1097 -37.17 -1.21 6.37
CA SER A 1097 -36.60 -2.05 7.42
C SER A 1097 -35.29 -2.68 6.95
N GLY A 1098 -34.38 -3.00 7.88
CA GLY A 1098 -33.05 -3.50 7.56
C GLY A 1098 -32.12 -2.38 7.06
N ASP A 1099 -30.96 -2.74 6.55
CA ASP A 1099 -29.80 -1.85 6.37
C ASP A 1099 -29.83 -1.07 5.05
N SER A 1100 -30.79 -1.39 4.18
CA SER A 1100 -31.19 -0.52 3.07
C SER A 1100 -32.38 0.37 3.42
N ALA A 1101 -32.83 0.38 4.68
CA ALA A 1101 -33.94 1.24 5.09
C ALA A 1101 -33.61 2.70 4.79
N TRP A 1102 -34.61 3.43 4.27
CA TRP A 1102 -34.56 4.87 4.07
C TRP A 1102 -33.56 5.39 3.02
N ARG A 1103 -32.93 4.49 2.25
CA ARG A 1103 -32.16 4.88 1.06
C ARG A 1103 -33.09 5.24 -0.10
N LEU A 1104 -32.71 6.22 -0.92
CA LEU A 1104 -33.48 6.66 -2.08
C LEU A 1104 -33.38 5.65 -3.24
N THR A 1105 -34.47 5.48 -3.99
CA THR A 1105 -34.42 4.80 -5.29
C THR A 1105 -33.98 5.75 -6.40
N ALA A 1106 -33.47 5.22 -7.52
CA ALA A 1106 -32.92 6.00 -8.64
C ALA A 1106 -33.87 7.01 -9.31
N ASN A 1107 -35.18 6.96 -9.02
CA ASN A 1107 -36.16 7.90 -9.56
C ASN A 1107 -36.68 8.88 -8.49
N SER A 1108 -36.05 8.90 -7.32
CA SER A 1108 -36.44 9.78 -6.23
C SER A 1108 -36.32 11.25 -6.65
N PRO A 1109 -37.32 12.10 -6.33
CA PRO A 1109 -37.25 13.54 -6.54
C PRO A 1109 -36.25 14.23 -5.59
N CYS A 1110 -35.75 13.51 -4.59
CA CYS A 1110 -34.80 14.01 -3.60
C CYS A 1110 -33.34 13.95 -4.07
N ILE A 1111 -33.06 13.24 -5.17
CA ILE A 1111 -31.72 13.12 -5.76
C ILE A 1111 -31.34 14.42 -6.48
N ASP A 1112 -30.14 14.93 -6.25
CA ASP A 1112 -29.61 16.21 -6.77
C ASP A 1112 -30.49 17.43 -6.44
N ALA A 1113 -31.40 17.30 -5.48
CA ALA A 1113 -32.44 18.29 -5.20
C ALA A 1113 -32.11 19.26 -4.06
N GLY A 1114 -31.04 18.97 -3.31
CA GLY A 1114 -30.59 19.74 -2.16
C GLY A 1114 -29.95 21.08 -2.55
N ASP A 1115 -29.42 21.75 -1.54
CA ASP A 1115 -28.77 23.05 -1.64
C ASP A 1115 -27.51 22.97 -2.52
N PRO A 1116 -27.46 23.67 -3.67
CA PRO A 1116 -26.28 23.65 -4.55
C PRO A 1116 -25.03 24.29 -3.93
N LEU A 1117 -25.17 24.96 -2.77
CA LEU A 1117 -24.05 25.51 -2.00
C LEU A 1117 -23.56 24.55 -0.90
N SER A 1118 -24.24 23.44 -0.65
CA SER A 1118 -23.70 22.38 0.19
C SER A 1118 -22.49 21.70 -0.47
N PRO A 1119 -21.61 21.07 0.32
CA PRO A 1119 -20.62 20.15 -0.24
C PRO A 1119 -21.33 19.12 -1.13
N PHE A 1120 -20.74 18.87 -2.30
CA PHE A 1120 -21.21 17.83 -3.22
C PHE A 1120 -21.25 16.48 -2.52
N ASP A 1121 -22.15 15.63 -2.98
CA ASP A 1121 -22.13 14.24 -2.56
C ASP A 1121 -20.85 13.55 -3.06
N PRO A 1122 -20.44 12.43 -2.45
CA PRO A 1122 -19.20 11.74 -2.82
C PRO A 1122 -19.11 11.30 -4.30
N ASP A 1123 -20.23 11.22 -5.01
CA ASP A 1123 -20.28 11.00 -6.47
C ASP A 1123 -20.09 12.29 -7.30
N SER A 1124 -19.75 13.40 -6.62
CA SER A 1124 -19.53 14.74 -7.17
C SER A 1124 -20.77 15.42 -7.75
N THR A 1125 -21.98 15.01 -7.36
CA THR A 1125 -23.23 15.69 -7.77
C THR A 1125 -23.74 16.66 -6.72
N ILE A 1126 -24.84 17.36 -7.03
CA ILE A 1126 -25.47 18.28 -6.08
C ILE A 1126 -25.95 17.45 -4.89
N ALA A 1127 -25.84 18.00 -3.68
CA ALA A 1127 -26.32 17.32 -2.48
C ALA A 1127 -27.76 16.80 -2.64
N ASP A 1128 -27.98 15.55 -2.27
CA ASP A 1128 -29.29 14.95 -2.11
C ASP A 1128 -29.99 15.48 -0.86
N MET A 1129 -31.33 15.41 -0.86
CA MET A 1129 -32.08 15.55 0.38
C MET A 1129 -32.13 14.21 1.12
N GLY A 1130 -31.87 14.22 2.42
CA GLY A 1130 -31.92 13.02 3.28
C GLY A 1130 -30.57 12.62 3.87
N ALA A 1131 -30.62 11.61 4.76
CA ALA A 1131 -29.45 11.05 5.45
C ALA A 1131 -28.49 10.27 4.54
N TYR A 1132 -29.03 9.67 3.48
CA TYR A 1132 -28.26 8.87 2.54
C TYR A 1132 -28.34 9.48 1.15
N TYR A 1133 -27.17 9.75 0.57
CA TYR A 1133 -27.05 10.14 -0.83
C TYR A 1133 -27.18 8.92 -1.75
N PHE A 1134 -27.61 9.19 -2.98
CA PHE A 1134 -27.69 8.26 -4.08
C PHE A 1134 -26.45 8.42 -4.96
N HIS A 1135 -25.80 7.31 -5.29
CA HIS A 1135 -24.61 7.33 -6.15
C HIS A 1135 -25.00 7.33 -7.64
N HIS A 1136 -24.66 8.40 -8.36
CA HIS A 1136 -24.69 8.43 -9.82
C HIS A 1136 -23.46 7.72 -10.39
N GLU A 1137 -23.65 6.56 -11.03
CA GLU A 1137 -22.56 5.92 -11.77
C GLU A 1137 -22.16 6.80 -12.96
N LEU A 1138 -20.96 7.40 -12.91
CA LEU A 1138 -20.39 8.23 -13.99
C LEU A 1138 -20.43 7.46 -15.32
N GLY A 1139 -21.13 8.03 -16.29
CA GLY A 1139 -21.51 7.38 -17.55
C GLY A 1139 -20.38 6.69 -18.32
N LEU A 1140 -20.30 5.37 -18.15
CA LEU A 1140 -19.95 4.41 -19.19
C LEU A 1140 -21.11 3.42 -19.33
N THR A 1141 -21.60 3.27 -20.55
CA THR A 1141 -22.87 2.61 -20.88
C THR A 1141 -22.94 1.12 -20.51
N GLN A 1142 -23.71 0.78 -19.47
CA GLN A 1142 -24.68 -0.34 -19.44
C GLN A 1142 -25.59 -0.16 -18.20
N GLU A 1143 -26.92 -0.08 -18.38
CA GLU A 1143 -27.88 -0.10 -17.25
C GLU A 1143 -27.66 -1.40 -16.43
N ARG A 1144 -27.07 -1.31 -15.23
CA ARG A 1144 -27.04 -2.41 -14.28
C ARG A 1144 -28.34 -2.33 -13.47
N GLN A 1145 -29.35 -3.13 -13.86
CA GLN A 1145 -30.34 -3.54 -12.85
C GLN A 1145 -29.55 -4.13 -11.67
N ILE A 1146 -29.81 -3.67 -10.44
CA ILE A 1146 -29.26 -4.34 -9.25
C ILE A 1146 -29.92 -5.72 -9.20
N GLU A 1147 -29.25 -6.66 -9.84
CA GLU A 1147 -29.67 -8.05 -9.94
C GLU A 1147 -29.48 -8.64 -8.54
N ILE A 1148 -30.57 -8.79 -7.79
CA ILE A 1148 -30.54 -9.47 -6.50
C ILE A 1148 -30.45 -10.97 -6.81
N PRO A 1149 -29.37 -11.66 -6.40
CA PRO A 1149 -29.23 -13.08 -6.65
C PRO A 1149 -30.33 -13.85 -5.92
N ASP A 1150 -30.91 -14.87 -6.55
CA ASP A 1150 -31.97 -15.70 -5.94
C ASP A 1150 -31.45 -16.53 -4.74
N GLU A 1151 -30.12 -16.74 -4.65
CA GLU A 1151 -29.45 -17.54 -3.63
C GLU A 1151 -28.03 -16.99 -3.32
N PHE A 1152 -27.49 -17.29 -2.13
CA PHE A 1152 -26.14 -16.89 -1.78
C PHE A 1152 -25.13 -17.52 -2.76
N CYS A 1153 -24.18 -16.75 -3.29
CA CYS A 1153 -23.20 -17.28 -4.23
C CYS A 1153 -21.82 -16.60 -4.13
N LEU A 1154 -20.76 -17.36 -4.40
CA LEU A 1154 -19.40 -16.86 -4.61
C LEU A 1154 -19.00 -17.12 -6.06
N LEU A 1155 -18.88 -16.05 -6.85
CA LEU A 1155 -18.56 -16.11 -8.27
C LEU A 1155 -17.04 -16.30 -8.46
N PRO A 1156 -16.60 -16.80 -9.63
CA PRO A 1156 -15.17 -16.89 -9.94
C PRO A 1156 -14.53 -15.50 -9.91
N ALA A 1157 -13.33 -15.41 -9.33
CA ALA A 1157 -12.52 -14.19 -9.40
C ALA A 1157 -12.09 -13.91 -10.85
N TYR A 1158 -11.97 -12.63 -11.23
CA TYR A 1158 -11.50 -12.24 -12.56
C TYR A 1158 -10.59 -11.00 -12.51
N PRO A 1159 -9.42 -11.02 -13.19
CA PRO A 1159 -8.85 -12.17 -13.89
C PRO A 1159 -8.49 -13.32 -12.92
N ASN A 1160 -8.41 -14.56 -13.40
CA ASN A 1160 -7.95 -15.72 -12.62
C ASN A 1160 -7.45 -16.81 -13.60
N PRO A 1161 -6.13 -16.99 -13.79
CA PRO A 1161 -5.07 -16.43 -12.96
C PRO A 1161 -4.87 -14.91 -13.10
N PHE A 1162 -4.29 -14.26 -12.08
CA PHE A 1162 -4.22 -12.80 -11.96
C PHE A 1162 -2.85 -12.28 -11.53
N ASN A 1163 -2.55 -10.99 -11.77
CA ASN A 1163 -1.29 -10.33 -11.39
C ASN A 1163 -1.40 -8.79 -11.31
N PRO A 1164 -1.08 -8.13 -10.19
CA PRO A 1164 -1.20 -8.63 -8.82
C PRO A 1164 -2.65 -8.54 -8.31
N ALA A 1165 -3.59 -8.00 -9.11
CA ALA A 1165 -4.95 -7.67 -8.73
C ALA A 1165 -5.99 -8.63 -9.33
N THR A 1166 -6.95 -9.09 -8.53
CA THR A 1166 -8.17 -9.77 -9.03
C THR A 1166 -9.40 -9.30 -8.32
N THR A 1167 -10.53 -9.23 -9.03
CA THR A 1167 -11.81 -8.87 -8.43
C THR A 1167 -12.59 -10.14 -8.08
N ILE A 1168 -12.94 -10.29 -6.80
CA ILE A 1168 -13.78 -11.36 -6.28
C ILE A 1168 -15.20 -10.83 -6.12
N ARG A 1169 -16.16 -11.51 -6.75
CA ARG A 1169 -17.57 -11.13 -6.72
C ARG A 1169 -18.40 -12.17 -5.96
N PHE A 1170 -19.30 -11.72 -5.09
CA PHE A 1170 -20.25 -12.59 -4.38
C PHE A 1170 -21.64 -11.97 -4.36
N GLY A 1171 -22.65 -12.81 -4.22
CA GLY A 1171 -24.05 -12.43 -4.25
C GLY A 1171 -24.77 -12.81 -2.96
N LEU A 1172 -25.52 -11.87 -2.40
CA LEU A 1172 -26.32 -12.04 -1.19
C LEU A 1172 -27.81 -11.84 -1.51
N PRO A 1173 -28.68 -12.86 -1.38
CA PRO A 1173 -30.13 -12.73 -1.62
C PRO A 1173 -30.83 -11.89 -0.54
N THR A 1174 -30.23 -11.81 0.65
CA THR A 1174 -30.66 -11.02 1.81
C THR A 1174 -29.43 -10.39 2.46
N ALA A 1175 -29.57 -9.24 3.13
CA ALA A 1175 -28.49 -8.63 3.88
C ALA A 1175 -27.93 -9.60 4.94
N SER A 1176 -26.62 -9.66 5.09
CA SER A 1176 -25.96 -10.66 5.94
C SER A 1176 -24.57 -10.18 6.34
N GLU A 1177 -24.09 -10.67 7.48
CA GLU A 1177 -22.72 -10.46 7.89
C GLU A 1177 -21.80 -11.36 7.09
N VAL A 1178 -20.82 -10.76 6.42
CA VAL A 1178 -19.93 -11.44 5.47
C VAL A 1178 -18.51 -11.42 5.97
N SER A 1179 -17.90 -12.61 6.03
CA SER A 1179 -16.46 -12.78 6.16
C SER A 1179 -15.93 -13.38 4.86
N LEU A 1180 -15.17 -12.60 4.09
CA LEU A 1180 -14.50 -12.99 2.85
C LEU A 1180 -12.99 -12.95 3.08
N VAL A 1181 -12.40 -14.14 3.13
CA VAL A 1181 -11.03 -14.35 3.59
C VAL A 1181 -10.25 -15.12 2.55
N ILE A 1182 -9.00 -14.75 2.32
CA ILE A 1182 -8.09 -15.49 1.47
C ILE A 1182 -7.13 -16.30 2.31
N TYR A 1183 -7.00 -17.57 1.92
CA TYR A 1183 -6.06 -18.51 2.47
C TYR A 1183 -5.06 -18.93 1.39
N ASN A 1184 -3.82 -19.20 1.77
CA ASN A 1184 -2.88 -19.87 0.88
C ASN A 1184 -3.17 -21.39 0.84
N ILE A 1185 -2.44 -22.16 0.02
CA ILE A 1185 -2.62 -23.63 -0.04
C ILE A 1185 -2.31 -24.35 1.28
N ARG A 1186 -1.62 -23.70 2.22
CA ARG A 1186 -1.33 -24.23 3.56
C ARG A 1186 -2.48 -23.99 4.55
N GLY A 1187 -3.53 -23.28 4.13
CA GLY A 1187 -4.68 -22.92 4.97
C GLY A 1187 -4.42 -21.72 5.88
N GLU A 1188 -3.31 -21.01 5.70
CA GLU A 1188 -2.99 -19.80 6.46
C GLU A 1188 -3.75 -18.61 5.87
N LYS A 1189 -4.40 -17.83 6.74
CA LYS A 1189 -5.08 -16.60 6.34
C LYS A 1189 -4.03 -15.58 5.88
N VAL A 1190 -4.13 -15.16 4.62
CA VAL A 1190 -3.22 -14.20 3.98
C VAL A 1190 -3.87 -12.84 3.73
N ALA A 1191 -5.21 -12.75 3.71
CA ALA A 1191 -5.92 -11.48 3.67
C ALA A 1191 -7.36 -11.63 4.18
N ASP A 1192 -7.86 -10.64 4.93
CA ASP A 1192 -9.30 -10.42 5.13
C ASP A 1192 -9.73 -9.33 4.15
N LEU A 1193 -10.57 -9.69 3.17
CA LEU A 1193 -11.00 -8.76 2.14
C LEU A 1193 -12.32 -8.09 2.47
N VAL A 1194 -13.19 -8.80 3.19
CA VAL A 1194 -14.42 -8.27 3.74
C VAL A 1194 -14.60 -8.90 5.12
N ASN A 1195 -14.80 -8.08 6.13
CA ASN A 1195 -15.25 -8.53 7.43
C ASN A 1195 -16.30 -7.54 7.95
N GLY A 1196 -17.56 -7.96 7.94
CA GLY A 1196 -18.66 -7.16 8.45
C GLY A 1196 -19.90 -7.20 7.56
N TYR A 1197 -20.86 -6.35 7.92
CA TYR A 1197 -22.21 -6.39 7.38
C TYR A 1197 -22.31 -5.89 5.93
N ARG A 1198 -23.09 -6.58 5.08
CA ARG A 1198 -23.28 -6.24 3.66
C ARG A 1198 -24.76 -6.40 3.25
N LEU A 1199 -25.26 -5.42 2.48
CA LEU A 1199 -26.65 -5.36 1.96
C LEU A 1199 -26.96 -6.53 1.00
N ALA A 1200 -28.24 -6.83 0.73
CA ALA A 1200 -28.62 -7.77 -0.34
C ALA A 1200 -28.21 -7.24 -1.72
N GLY A 1201 -27.58 -8.07 -2.56
CA GLY A 1201 -27.09 -7.71 -3.88
C GLY A 1201 -25.78 -8.42 -4.26
N TYR A 1202 -25.26 -8.12 -5.45
CA TYR A 1202 -23.90 -8.53 -5.83
C TYR A 1202 -22.87 -7.51 -5.36
N HIS A 1203 -21.84 -8.00 -4.68
CA HIS A 1203 -20.71 -7.23 -4.16
C HIS A 1203 -19.43 -7.65 -4.85
N GLU A 1204 -18.55 -6.69 -5.12
CA GLU A 1204 -17.24 -6.89 -5.73
C GLU A 1204 -16.17 -6.34 -4.79
N VAL A 1205 -15.10 -7.09 -4.59
CA VAL A 1205 -13.93 -6.66 -3.81
C VAL A 1205 -12.67 -6.98 -4.60
N THR A 1206 -11.77 -6.02 -4.71
CA THR A 1206 -10.48 -6.22 -5.37
C THR A 1206 -9.47 -6.71 -4.35
N TRP A 1207 -8.80 -7.82 -4.68
CA TRP A 1207 -7.72 -8.38 -3.89
C TRP A 1207 -6.40 -8.12 -4.59
N GLU A 1208 -5.59 -7.25 -3.98
CA GLU A 1208 -4.22 -6.98 -4.37
C GLU A 1208 -3.28 -7.96 -3.66
N ALA A 1209 -2.84 -8.98 -4.40
CA ALA A 1209 -1.98 -10.05 -3.90
C ALA A 1209 -0.50 -9.85 -4.30
N GLY A 1210 -0.09 -8.62 -4.59
CA GLY A 1210 1.26 -8.28 -5.07
C GLY A 1210 2.38 -8.67 -4.10
N GLY A 1211 2.08 -8.73 -2.80
CA GLY A 1211 2.99 -9.21 -1.76
C GLY A 1211 3.02 -10.73 -1.55
N LEU A 1212 2.23 -11.50 -2.30
CA LEU A 1212 2.09 -12.95 -2.13
C LEU A 1212 2.79 -13.72 -3.26
N ALA A 1213 3.17 -14.98 -3.00
CA ALA A 1213 3.87 -15.82 -3.96
C ALA A 1213 2.94 -16.27 -5.10
N SER A 1214 3.45 -16.39 -6.33
CA SER A 1214 2.69 -17.03 -7.41
C SER A 1214 2.25 -18.42 -6.98
N GLY A 1215 0.95 -18.70 -7.06
CA GLY A 1215 0.39 -19.90 -6.48
C GLY A 1215 -1.12 -19.87 -6.41
N MET A 1216 -1.66 -21.02 -6.03
CA MET A 1216 -3.09 -21.17 -5.79
C MET A 1216 -3.42 -20.66 -4.39
N TYR A 1217 -4.42 -19.81 -4.32
CA TYR A 1217 -5.04 -19.31 -3.11
C TYR A 1217 -6.49 -19.75 -3.07
N VAL A 1218 -7.04 -19.76 -1.87
CA VAL A 1218 -8.37 -20.24 -1.57
C VAL A 1218 -9.13 -19.09 -0.93
N CYS A 1219 -10.05 -18.51 -1.69
CA CYS A 1219 -10.99 -17.53 -1.21
C CYS A 1219 -12.16 -18.25 -0.54
N ARG A 1220 -12.45 -17.94 0.72
CA ARG A 1220 -13.59 -18.47 1.47
C ARG A 1220 -14.50 -17.33 1.86
N ILE A 1221 -15.81 -17.52 1.64
CA ILE A 1221 -16.85 -16.63 2.14
C ILE A 1221 -17.72 -17.37 3.17
N GLN A 1222 -18.07 -16.68 4.26
CA GLN A 1222 -19.11 -17.03 5.20
C GLN A 1222 -20.15 -15.90 5.21
N ALA A 1223 -21.42 -16.23 5.02
CA ALA A 1223 -22.53 -15.29 5.15
C ALA A 1223 -23.75 -15.98 5.81
N GLY A 1224 -24.03 -15.70 7.09
CA GLY A 1224 -25.05 -16.45 7.85
C GLY A 1224 -24.71 -17.96 7.91
N GLU A 1225 -25.58 -18.84 7.44
CA GLU A 1225 -25.28 -20.29 7.31
C GLU A 1225 -24.54 -20.65 6.00
N PHE A 1226 -24.43 -19.72 5.04
CA PHE A 1226 -23.80 -19.98 3.75
C PHE A 1226 -22.27 -19.97 3.84
N ASN A 1227 -21.65 -21.03 3.33
CA ASN A 1227 -20.21 -21.16 3.16
C ASN A 1227 -19.89 -21.50 1.71
N ALA A 1228 -18.96 -20.79 1.10
CA ALA A 1228 -18.42 -21.17 -0.21
C ALA A 1228 -16.93 -20.90 -0.32
N ILE A 1229 -16.27 -21.70 -1.15
CA ILE A 1229 -14.84 -21.64 -1.37
C ILE A 1229 -14.55 -21.58 -2.87
N ARG A 1230 -13.61 -20.74 -3.28
CA ARG A 1230 -13.12 -20.62 -4.67
C ARG A 1230 -11.60 -20.60 -4.71
N LYS A 1231 -11.04 -21.25 -5.72
CA LYS A 1231 -9.62 -21.19 -6.04
C LYS A 1231 -9.33 -19.93 -6.85
N VAL A 1232 -8.28 -19.22 -6.45
CA VAL A 1232 -7.81 -17.99 -7.08
C VAL A 1232 -6.31 -18.14 -7.29
N ILE A 1233 -5.83 -18.03 -8.51
CA ILE A 1233 -4.45 -18.37 -8.87
C ILE A 1233 -3.72 -17.07 -9.16
N LEU A 1234 -2.84 -16.67 -8.25
CA LEU A 1234 -1.94 -15.55 -8.52
C LEU A 1234 -0.82 -16.08 -9.43
N VAL A 1235 -0.62 -15.46 -10.58
CA VAL A 1235 0.46 -15.79 -11.51
C VAL A 1235 1.23 -14.52 -11.75
N LYS A 1236 2.31 -14.33 -11.00
CA LYS A 1236 3.29 -13.30 -11.32
C LYS A 1236 4.03 -13.63 -12.61
#